data_AF-A0A7C6RZZ9-F1
#
_entry.id   AF-A0A7C6RZZ9-F1
#
_cell.length_a   1.000
_cell.length_b   1.000
_cell.length_c   1.000
_cell.angle_alpha   90.00
_cell.angle_beta   90.00
_cell.angle_gamma   90.00
#
_symmetry.space_group_name_H-M   'P 1'
#
loop_
_entity.id
_entity.type
_entity.pdbx_description
1 polymer ?
#
loop_
_entity_poly.entity_id
_entity_poly.type
_entity_poly.pdbx_seq_one_letter_code
_entity_poly.pdbx_strand_id
1 'polypeptide(L)'
;MTLSHFLQVSTQPLLPLEDDDTAAYRALLGRWLIDLALLLGWGRSGRRSHPFRQHPCWDNDEFLALTGLAESHDESDEADEDEIECGRSRSPERFLRLLQQRRAELAQITLSPDLPLVRNLGLLAELLGLNPAEQAILCFAMFLNGDRTFHQAIAQQSQAASTPFLHELLARLTGLATADVRAALSPDGTLLATGLVQMSSRIADLEDKLGSRKDLANILLRPHADAEALIARFLKRSPRRTLTAANFPHLARDTAAAVGLLRAALANKIAGTNLLLYGPPGVGKTEYAAVLAEAVGAELYEVDYADEDGDPIRCERRLRAFNLCQRLLARRDDALLLFDEVEDVFERDPFDRLFGGRGDGATAGKAWINRTLENNPVPALWLTNDIGSMNRAYLRRFDYAIRFTVPPQSVRIEIARHHLGDWAGEDDWLARIAAQEHLTPAQLERAAKLARHAGGGDLDARRALVLQTLDRSAALLGQKRAPARNHVPTGYDLRFLNVDQDIPKLITALQRRPHGIFCFHGPAGTGKSELARHIADRLEKPLLVKRASDLLDMYLGQTEQRIAAMFDDARQRDAVLVLDEADSFLRDRRGAHHSWEVTQVNELLTQMEAFDGIFIATTNLMESLDAASLRRFPWKIRFDYLKPGQRWGLFAQEFVRLGGEIAQAAVWKESVLRLDRLTPGDVAAVVRQYELWDETPSAKEFCRRLAAEVAAKAETGARTMSNRQANTAAYG
;
A
#
# COMPACT_ATOMS: atom_id res chain seq x y z
N MET A 1 15.68 -0.79 45.74
CA MET A 1 16.13 -2.20 45.66
C MET A 1 16.11 -2.60 44.19
N THR A 2 17.25 -3.04 43.66
CA THR A 2 17.52 -3.28 42.23
C THR A 2 16.98 -4.64 41.75
N LEU A 3 16.87 -4.85 40.42
CA LEU A 3 16.50 -6.13 39.77
C LEU A 3 17.11 -7.37 40.41
N SER A 4 18.33 -7.22 40.93
CA SER A 4 19.06 -8.28 41.63
C SER A 4 18.24 -8.92 42.76
N HIS A 5 17.38 -8.20 43.48
CA HIS A 5 16.52 -8.80 44.53
C HIS A 5 15.32 -9.57 43.97
N PHE A 6 14.84 -9.20 42.77
CA PHE A 6 13.74 -9.89 42.08
C PHE A 6 14.20 -11.15 41.37
N LEU A 7 15.47 -11.20 40.93
CA LEU A 7 16.10 -12.32 40.20
C LEU A 7 17.04 -13.19 41.06
N GLN A 8 17.16 -12.98 42.36
CA GLN A 8 18.04 -13.80 43.22
C GLN A 8 17.43 -15.19 43.52
N VAL A 9 17.90 -16.29 42.81
CA VAL A 9 17.75 -17.79 43.01
C VAL A 9 19.01 -18.74 42.52
N SER A 10 19.89 -19.46 43.34
CA SER A 10 21.28 -20.10 43.46
C SER A 10 21.25 -21.49 44.12
N THR A 11 22.12 -22.37 43.64
CA THR A 11 21.84 -23.74 43.22
C THR A 11 22.08 -24.88 44.23
N GLN A 12 21.24 -25.92 44.12
CA GLN A 12 21.65 -27.33 43.94
C GLN A 12 20.71 -27.96 42.88
N PRO A 13 21.16 -28.99 42.12
CA PRO A 13 20.42 -29.50 40.96
C PRO A 13 19.22 -30.34 41.42
N LEU A 14 18.03 -30.03 40.90
CA LEU A 14 16.92 -30.99 40.85
C LEU A 14 16.93 -31.65 39.47
N LEU A 15 16.73 -32.96 39.49
CA LEU A 15 16.91 -33.92 38.36
C LEU A 15 16.35 -33.40 37.02
N PRO A 16 17.05 -33.67 35.89
CA PRO A 16 16.58 -33.27 34.58
C PRO A 16 15.34 -34.10 34.19
N LEU A 17 14.28 -33.40 33.82
CA LEU A 17 13.27 -33.94 32.89
C LEU A 17 13.58 -33.33 31.53
N GLU A 18 13.51 -34.16 30.50
CA GLU A 18 13.92 -33.86 29.12
C GLU A 18 13.18 -32.65 28.52
N ASP A 19 13.90 -31.81 27.76
CA ASP A 19 13.42 -30.68 26.94
C ASP A 19 12.56 -29.59 27.64
N ASP A 20 13.11 -28.91 28.65
CA ASP A 20 12.47 -27.74 29.28
C ASP A 20 13.41 -26.53 29.34
N ASP A 21 13.28 -25.58 28.41
CA ASP A 21 14.09 -24.33 28.31
C ASP A 21 14.00 -23.47 29.60
N THR A 22 13.03 -23.73 30.48
CA THR A 22 12.84 -23.00 31.73
C THR A 22 13.40 -23.70 32.98
N ALA A 23 14.00 -24.90 32.84
CA ALA A 23 14.50 -25.70 33.96
C ALA A 23 15.45 -24.92 34.89
N ALA A 24 16.35 -24.09 34.32
CA ALA A 24 17.29 -23.26 35.06
C ALA A 24 16.62 -22.14 35.90
N TYR A 25 15.34 -21.85 35.64
CA TYR A 25 14.56 -20.79 36.29
C TYR A 25 13.48 -21.34 37.23
N ARG A 26 13.33 -22.67 37.37
CA ARG A 26 12.27 -23.28 38.19
C ARG A 26 12.20 -22.77 39.61
N ALA A 27 13.34 -22.55 40.24
CA ALA A 27 13.36 -22.06 41.60
C ALA A 27 12.83 -20.61 41.72
N LEU A 28 12.99 -19.78 40.68
CA LEU A 28 12.39 -18.43 40.60
C LEU A 28 10.87 -18.53 40.45
N LEU A 29 10.41 -19.38 39.53
CA LEU A 29 8.99 -19.64 39.31
C LEU A 29 8.31 -20.19 40.56
N GLY A 30 8.94 -21.15 41.22
CA GLY A 30 8.49 -21.72 42.49
C GLY A 30 8.39 -20.66 43.59
N ARG A 31 9.38 -19.77 43.73
CA ARG A 31 9.32 -18.66 44.69
C ARG A 31 8.14 -17.73 44.40
N TRP A 32 7.94 -17.33 43.15
CA TRP A 32 6.81 -16.48 42.76
C TRP A 32 5.46 -17.17 43.01
N LEU A 33 5.33 -18.46 42.73
CA LEU A 33 4.11 -19.23 43.03
C LEU A 33 3.83 -19.24 44.54
N ILE A 34 4.84 -19.44 45.38
CA ILE A 34 4.66 -19.39 46.83
C ILE A 34 4.28 -17.98 47.29
N ASP A 35 4.94 -16.95 46.77
CA ASP A 35 4.60 -15.55 47.06
C ASP A 35 3.13 -15.24 46.68
N LEU A 36 2.68 -15.67 45.50
CA LEU A 36 1.29 -15.57 45.07
C LEU A 36 0.35 -16.35 45.99
N ALA A 37 0.67 -17.60 46.33
CA ALA A 37 -0.14 -18.43 47.22
C ALA A 37 -0.33 -17.80 48.60
N LEU A 38 0.71 -17.16 49.15
CA LEU A 38 0.66 -16.46 50.44
C LEU A 38 -0.10 -15.14 50.35
N LEU A 39 0.05 -14.38 49.26
CA LEU A 39 -0.63 -13.10 49.04
C LEU A 39 -2.13 -13.27 48.76
N LEU A 40 -2.49 -14.28 47.98
CA LEU A 40 -3.86 -14.56 47.52
C LEU A 40 -4.59 -15.57 48.39
N GLY A 41 -3.88 -16.26 49.29
CA GLY A 41 -4.46 -17.19 50.25
C GLY A 41 -4.84 -18.56 49.65
N TRP A 42 -4.15 -19.03 48.62
CA TRP A 42 -4.40 -20.32 47.95
C TRP A 42 -4.25 -21.54 48.88
N GLY A 43 -3.47 -21.39 49.96
CA GLY A 43 -3.29 -22.40 51.00
C GLY A 43 -4.32 -22.36 52.15
N ARG A 44 -5.41 -21.59 52.03
CA ARG A 44 -6.46 -21.53 53.07
C ARG A 44 -7.68 -22.31 52.62
N SER A 45 -8.12 -23.28 53.43
CA SER A 45 -9.43 -23.90 53.23
C SER A 45 -10.53 -22.88 53.58
N GLY A 46 -11.11 -22.25 52.57
CA GLY A 46 -12.20 -21.29 52.77
C GLY A 46 -13.39 -21.94 53.50
N ARG A 47 -14.13 -21.15 54.30
CA ARG A 47 -15.48 -21.54 54.76
C ARG A 47 -16.46 -21.58 53.57
N ARG A 48 -17.47 -22.43 53.68
CA ARG A 48 -18.45 -22.81 52.63
C ARG A 48 -19.24 -21.59 52.11
N SER A 49 -19.10 -21.19 50.85
CA SER A 49 -20.14 -20.35 50.21
C SER A 49 -20.23 -20.30 48.66
N HIS A 50 -19.40 -21.00 47.86
CA HIS A 50 -19.58 -21.00 46.39
C HIS A 50 -19.52 -22.41 45.76
N PRO A 51 -20.32 -22.71 44.72
CA PRO A 51 -20.55 -24.08 44.21
C PRO A 51 -19.45 -24.60 43.27
N PHE A 52 -18.47 -23.77 42.91
CA PHE A 52 -17.35 -24.12 42.02
C PHE A 52 -16.02 -23.89 42.75
N ARG A 53 -15.73 -24.68 43.79
CA ARG A 53 -14.50 -24.49 44.58
C ARG A 53 -13.26 -24.87 43.78
N GLN A 54 -12.33 -23.91 43.69
CA GLN A 54 -10.90 -24.15 43.46
C GLN A 54 -10.40 -25.13 44.53
N HIS A 55 -9.80 -26.23 44.07
CA HIS A 55 -9.05 -27.11 44.95
C HIS A 55 -7.93 -26.31 45.61
N PRO A 56 -7.63 -26.51 46.89
CA PRO A 56 -6.48 -25.85 47.53
C PRO A 56 -5.19 -26.14 46.75
N CYS A 57 -4.21 -25.22 46.78
CA CYS A 57 -3.03 -25.34 45.92
C CYS A 57 -2.13 -26.57 46.18
N TRP A 58 -2.33 -27.30 47.29
CA TRP A 58 -1.67 -28.59 47.53
C TRP A 58 -2.27 -29.76 46.74
N ASP A 59 -3.40 -29.57 46.07
CA ASP A 59 -3.98 -30.54 45.12
C ASP A 59 -3.61 -30.20 43.65
N ASN A 60 -2.76 -29.19 43.44
CA ASN A 60 -2.32 -28.74 42.11
C ASN A 60 -0.93 -29.32 41.83
N ASP A 61 -0.86 -30.30 40.93
CA ASP A 61 0.37 -31.02 40.60
C ASP A 61 1.43 -30.08 39.99
N GLU A 62 1.02 -29.13 39.13
CA GLU A 62 1.94 -28.14 38.56
C GLU A 62 2.54 -27.20 39.62
N PHE A 63 1.74 -26.82 40.62
CA PHE A 63 2.18 -26.02 41.76
C PHE A 63 3.19 -26.79 42.62
N LEU A 64 2.90 -28.05 42.95
CA LEU A 64 3.81 -28.89 43.73
C LEU A 64 5.13 -29.14 42.98
N ALA A 65 5.06 -29.39 41.67
CA ALA A 65 6.23 -29.61 40.82
C ALA A 65 7.16 -28.39 40.78
N LEU A 66 6.63 -27.18 40.55
CA LEU A 66 7.44 -25.96 40.47
C LEU A 66 7.94 -25.47 41.82
N THR A 67 7.20 -25.70 42.90
CA THR A 67 7.64 -25.35 44.27
C THR A 67 8.61 -26.36 44.86
N GLY A 68 8.71 -27.57 44.27
CA GLY A 68 9.51 -28.68 44.78
C GLY A 68 8.91 -29.29 46.05
N LEU A 69 7.58 -29.25 46.18
CA LEU A 69 6.82 -29.85 47.28
C LEU A 69 6.15 -31.18 46.87
N ALA A 70 6.46 -31.69 45.68
CA ALA A 70 5.98 -32.99 45.18
C ALA A 70 6.59 -34.16 45.98
N GLU A 71 5.83 -35.25 46.13
CA GLU A 71 6.24 -36.46 46.86
C GLU A 71 7.51 -37.07 46.26
N SER A 72 8.57 -37.21 47.05
CA SER A 72 9.68 -38.11 46.75
C SER A 72 9.17 -39.55 46.90
N HIS A 73 8.86 -40.20 45.78
CA HIS A 73 8.75 -41.66 45.74
C HIS A 73 10.17 -42.26 45.82
N ASP A 74 10.82 -42.18 46.98
CA ASP A 74 11.99 -43.02 47.25
C ASP A 74 11.47 -44.36 47.79
N GLU A 75 11.50 -45.38 46.93
CA GLU A 75 11.46 -46.79 47.30
C GLU A 75 12.78 -47.14 47.99
N SER A 76 12.90 -46.92 49.30
CA SER A 76 13.88 -47.65 50.12
C SER A 76 13.50 -47.65 51.60
N ASP A 77 13.15 -48.85 52.06
CA ASP A 77 13.45 -49.48 53.35
C ASP A 77 13.07 -48.81 54.68
N GLU A 78 12.14 -49.49 55.37
CA GLU A 78 12.09 -49.71 56.82
C GLU A 78 12.47 -48.53 57.75
N ALA A 79 11.53 -47.61 57.98
CA ALA A 79 11.48 -46.85 59.24
C ALA A 79 10.05 -46.35 59.53
N ASP A 80 9.54 -46.74 60.71
CA ASP A 80 8.43 -46.22 61.51
C ASP A 80 7.27 -45.46 60.81
N GLU A 81 6.08 -46.06 60.88
CA GLU A 81 4.79 -45.59 60.35
C GLU A 81 4.30 -44.21 60.90
N ASP A 82 5.09 -43.47 61.67
CA ASP A 82 4.71 -42.17 62.26
C ASP A 82 5.42 -40.95 61.64
N GLU A 83 6.40 -41.10 60.73
CA GLU A 83 7.15 -39.94 60.18
C GLU A 83 7.08 -39.72 58.65
N ILE A 84 6.39 -40.56 57.88
CA ILE A 84 6.25 -40.39 56.41
C ILE A 84 4.90 -39.76 56.05
N GLU A 85 4.68 -38.49 56.43
CA GLU A 85 3.52 -37.69 56.00
C GLU A 85 3.96 -36.26 55.63
N CYS A 86 4.74 -36.10 54.56
CA CYS A 86 5.14 -34.76 54.07
C CYS A 86 4.56 -34.35 52.70
N GLY A 87 3.85 -35.23 51.98
CA GLY A 87 3.33 -34.92 50.64
C GLY A 87 1.92 -34.31 50.59
N ARG A 88 1.03 -34.70 51.50
CA ARG A 88 -0.39 -34.27 51.51
C ARG A 88 -0.88 -33.97 52.91
N SER A 89 -0.21 -33.07 53.64
CA SER A 89 -0.77 -32.64 54.92
C SER A 89 -2.11 -31.93 54.69
N ARG A 90 -3.23 -32.61 55.01
CA ARG A 90 -4.61 -32.07 54.93
C ARG A 90 -4.88 -30.93 55.92
N SER A 91 -3.86 -30.47 56.66
CA SER A 91 -3.97 -29.37 57.60
C SER A 91 -3.42 -28.06 56.98
N PRO A 92 -4.27 -27.03 56.78
CA PRO A 92 -3.86 -25.76 56.16
C PRO A 92 -2.70 -25.08 56.89
N GLU A 93 -2.62 -25.22 58.22
CA GLU A 93 -1.57 -24.59 59.03
C GLU A 93 -0.19 -25.21 58.82
N ARG A 94 -0.10 -26.55 58.68
CA ARG A 94 1.16 -27.24 58.40
C ARG A 94 1.65 -26.92 57.00
N PHE A 95 0.76 -26.87 56.02
CA PHE A 95 1.10 -26.50 54.65
C PHE A 95 1.56 -25.03 54.54
N LEU A 96 0.93 -24.09 55.27
CA LEU A 96 1.40 -22.70 55.32
C LEU A 96 2.81 -22.57 55.90
N ARG A 97 3.16 -23.36 56.92
CA ARG A 97 4.55 -23.41 57.45
C ARG A 97 5.52 -23.97 56.42
N LEU A 98 5.13 -25.03 55.70
CA LEU A 98 5.94 -25.63 54.64
C LEU A 98 6.19 -24.63 53.49
N LEU A 99 5.17 -23.89 53.08
CA LEU A 99 5.31 -22.80 52.09
C LEU A 99 6.28 -21.72 52.57
N GLN A 100 6.16 -21.26 53.83
CA GLN A 100 7.07 -20.24 54.38
C GLN A 100 8.51 -20.72 54.47
N GLN A 101 8.72 -21.98 54.88
CA GLN A 101 10.04 -22.60 54.90
C GLN A 101 10.61 -22.70 53.49
N ARG A 102 9.84 -23.25 52.55
CA ARG A 102 10.29 -23.42 51.16
C ARG A 102 10.56 -22.09 50.47
N ARG A 103 9.75 -21.06 50.76
CA ARG A 103 10.01 -19.68 50.31
C ARG A 103 11.36 -19.17 50.80
N ALA A 104 11.70 -19.40 52.07
CA ALA A 104 12.97 -18.98 52.64
C ALA A 104 14.14 -19.73 52.01
N GLU A 105 13.98 -21.04 51.77
CA GLU A 105 14.95 -21.85 51.02
C GLU A 105 15.15 -21.29 49.62
N LEU A 106 14.08 -21.14 48.82
CA LEU A 106 14.13 -20.62 47.45
C LEU A 106 14.62 -19.16 47.36
N ALA A 107 14.52 -18.37 48.43
CA ALA A 107 15.02 -17.00 48.47
C ALA A 107 16.54 -16.90 48.72
N GLN A 108 17.18 -17.93 49.28
CA GLN A 108 18.65 -17.99 49.44
C GLN A 108 19.37 -18.30 48.14
N ILE A 109 18.59 -18.81 47.20
CA ILE A 109 19.06 -19.13 45.89
C ILE A 109 19.35 -17.61 45.30
N THR A 110 20.47 -17.27 44.56
CA THR A 110 20.75 -16.27 43.44
C THR A 110 20.94 -16.78 41.95
N LEU A 111 20.26 -16.22 40.91
CA LEU A 111 20.38 -16.70 39.50
C LEU A 111 21.74 -16.34 38.91
N SER A 112 22.33 -17.21 38.09
CA SER A 112 23.58 -16.89 37.40
C SER A 112 23.38 -15.73 36.41
N PRO A 113 24.24 -14.71 36.41
CA PRO A 113 24.17 -13.60 35.46
C PRO A 113 24.39 -14.04 34.00
N ASP A 114 25.03 -15.19 33.80
CA ASP A 114 25.30 -15.75 32.47
C ASP A 114 24.08 -16.45 31.85
N LEU A 115 23.00 -16.61 32.62
CA LEU A 115 21.77 -17.20 32.10
C LEU A 115 21.20 -16.32 30.98
N PRO A 116 20.76 -16.91 29.85
CA PRO A 116 20.28 -16.18 28.69
C PRO A 116 19.27 -15.08 29.02
N LEU A 117 18.26 -15.40 29.83
CA LEU A 117 17.25 -14.43 30.27
C LEU A 117 17.85 -13.19 30.95
N VAL A 118 18.76 -13.36 31.91
CA VAL A 118 19.30 -12.25 32.70
C VAL A 118 20.11 -11.33 31.80
N ARG A 119 20.96 -11.90 30.95
CA ARG A 119 21.75 -11.17 29.97
C ARG A 119 20.88 -10.46 28.94
N ASN A 120 19.94 -11.17 28.33
CA ASN A 120 19.07 -10.64 27.27
C ASN A 120 18.10 -9.58 27.79
N LEU A 121 17.53 -9.76 28.98
CA LEU A 121 16.70 -8.74 29.63
C LEU A 121 17.51 -7.48 29.95
N GLY A 122 18.75 -7.64 30.41
CA GLY A 122 19.67 -6.52 30.63
C GLY A 122 19.98 -5.74 29.36
N LEU A 123 20.30 -6.44 28.26
CA LEU A 123 20.52 -5.82 26.94
C LEU A 123 19.26 -5.09 26.46
N LEU A 124 18.10 -5.74 26.52
CA LEU A 124 16.83 -5.14 26.11
C LEU A 124 16.47 -3.92 26.96
N ALA A 125 16.75 -3.99 28.27
CA ALA A 125 16.54 -2.88 29.18
C ALA A 125 17.40 -1.66 28.85
N GLU A 126 18.67 -1.88 28.51
CA GLU A 126 19.56 -0.80 28.11
C GLU A 126 19.11 -0.14 26.79
N LEU A 127 18.68 -0.96 25.82
CA LEU A 127 18.22 -0.50 24.51
C LEU A 127 16.93 0.31 24.60
N LEU A 128 15.97 -0.15 25.40
CA LEU A 128 14.65 0.48 25.51
C LEU A 128 14.55 1.50 26.65
N GLY A 129 15.60 1.63 27.48
CA GLY A 129 15.60 2.48 28.66
C GLY A 129 14.65 2.01 29.76
N LEU A 130 14.52 0.68 29.95
CA LEU A 130 13.56 0.11 30.90
C LEU A 130 13.98 0.38 32.35
N ASN A 131 13.06 0.92 33.13
CA ASN A 131 13.26 1.07 34.57
C ASN A 131 13.14 -0.29 35.31
N PRO A 132 13.53 -0.38 36.60
CA PRO A 132 13.47 -1.65 37.33
C PRO A 132 12.07 -2.28 37.43
N ALA A 133 11.02 -1.47 37.48
CA ALA A 133 9.65 -1.97 37.49
C ALA A 133 9.25 -2.56 36.14
N GLU A 134 9.60 -1.89 35.04
CA GLU A 134 9.34 -2.36 33.69
C GLU A 134 10.04 -3.70 33.41
N GLN A 135 11.31 -3.84 33.83
CA GLN A 135 12.04 -5.09 33.66
C GLN A 135 11.43 -6.23 34.49
N ALA A 136 11.04 -5.97 35.74
CA ALA A 136 10.42 -6.99 36.60
C ALA A 136 9.06 -7.45 36.06
N ILE A 137 8.23 -6.51 35.61
CA ILE A 137 6.91 -6.78 35.02
C ILE A 137 7.06 -7.53 33.69
N LEU A 138 8.02 -7.14 32.84
CA LEU A 138 8.30 -7.83 31.59
C LEU A 138 8.73 -9.28 31.83
N CYS A 139 9.62 -9.50 32.79
CA CYS A 139 10.08 -10.83 33.17
C CYS A 139 8.94 -11.71 33.70
N PHE A 140 8.09 -11.16 34.58
CA PHE A 140 6.93 -11.87 35.11
C PHE A 140 5.90 -12.19 34.00
N ALA A 141 5.55 -11.21 33.17
CA ALA A 141 4.61 -11.39 32.07
C ALA A 141 5.13 -12.38 31.01
N MET A 142 6.44 -12.42 30.77
CA MET A 142 7.07 -13.39 29.87
C MET A 142 6.86 -14.82 30.38
N PHE A 143 7.16 -15.11 31.64
CA PHE A 143 6.96 -16.45 32.20
C PHE A 143 5.49 -16.80 32.38
N LEU A 144 4.64 -15.86 32.80
CA LEU A 144 3.20 -16.05 32.95
C LEU A 144 2.55 -16.57 31.65
N ASN A 145 3.03 -16.10 30.50
CA ASN A 145 2.48 -16.47 29.19
C ASN A 145 3.32 -17.51 28.43
N GLY A 146 4.60 -17.65 28.77
CA GLY A 146 5.57 -18.47 28.04
C GLY A 146 5.89 -19.82 28.68
N ASP A 147 5.74 -19.96 30.01
CA ASP A 147 5.95 -21.21 30.72
C ASP A 147 4.59 -21.87 31.01
N ARG A 148 4.34 -23.02 30.38
CA ARG A 148 3.06 -23.71 30.49
C ARG A 148 2.76 -24.16 31.92
N THR A 149 3.74 -24.71 32.61
CA THR A 149 3.57 -25.24 33.98
C THR A 149 3.22 -24.11 34.95
N PHE A 150 3.91 -22.99 34.84
CA PHE A 150 3.69 -21.79 35.65
C PHE A 150 2.34 -21.15 35.35
N HIS A 151 1.97 -21.04 34.07
CA HIS A 151 0.64 -20.59 33.66
C HIS A 151 -0.46 -21.48 34.27
N GLN A 152 -0.35 -22.81 34.13
CA GLN A 152 -1.36 -23.75 34.62
C GLN A 152 -1.48 -23.73 36.15
N ALA A 153 -0.34 -23.61 36.86
CA ALA A 153 -0.33 -23.48 38.31
C ALA A 153 -1.10 -22.24 38.79
N ILE A 154 -0.98 -21.11 38.08
CA ILE A 154 -1.72 -19.88 38.40
C ILE A 154 -3.19 -19.99 38.00
N ALA A 155 -3.48 -20.45 36.79
CA ALA A 155 -4.84 -20.47 36.23
C ALA A 155 -5.82 -21.29 37.07
N GLN A 156 -5.39 -22.43 37.62
CA GLN A 156 -6.23 -23.26 38.49
C GLN A 156 -6.60 -22.59 39.83
N GLN A 157 -5.84 -21.58 40.26
CA GLN A 157 -5.99 -20.88 41.54
C GLN A 157 -6.37 -19.39 41.37
N SER A 158 -6.48 -18.95 40.12
CA SER A 158 -6.63 -17.56 39.73
C SER A 158 -7.97 -16.98 40.19
N GLN A 159 -7.99 -15.67 40.45
CA GLN A 159 -9.21 -14.95 40.77
C GLN A 159 -9.35 -13.75 39.84
N ALA A 160 -10.59 -13.35 39.60
CA ALA A 160 -10.92 -12.16 38.84
C ALA A 160 -10.14 -10.93 39.34
N ALA A 161 -9.20 -10.45 38.54
CA ALA A 161 -8.27 -9.37 38.86
C ALA A 161 -8.73 -8.04 38.24
N SER A 162 -8.93 -7.02 39.10
CA SER A 162 -9.07 -5.64 38.65
C SER A 162 -7.71 -5.00 38.37
N THR A 163 -7.65 -3.91 37.59
CA THR A 163 -6.39 -3.21 37.30
C THR A 163 -5.69 -2.68 38.56
N PRO A 164 -6.38 -2.03 39.53
CA PRO A 164 -5.75 -1.62 40.79
C PRO A 164 -5.20 -2.81 41.60
N PHE A 165 -5.94 -3.92 41.61
CA PHE A 165 -5.52 -5.15 42.28
C PHE A 165 -4.25 -5.73 41.66
N LEU A 166 -4.17 -5.79 40.32
CA LEU A 166 -2.95 -6.24 39.63
C LEU A 166 -1.74 -5.36 39.98
N HIS A 167 -1.91 -4.04 40.02
CA HIS A 167 -0.82 -3.12 40.40
C HIS A 167 -0.32 -3.38 41.82
N GLU A 168 -1.23 -3.60 42.76
CA GLU A 168 -0.87 -3.90 44.15
C GLU A 168 -0.21 -5.28 44.28
N LEU A 169 -0.73 -6.28 43.57
CA LEU A 169 -0.16 -7.63 43.53
C LEU A 169 1.28 -7.61 43.00
N LEU A 170 1.50 -6.97 41.85
CA LEU A 170 2.84 -6.84 41.24
C LEU A 170 3.78 -6.01 42.12
N ALA A 171 3.31 -4.95 42.78
CA ALA A 171 4.12 -4.18 43.73
C ALA A 171 4.59 -5.04 44.91
N ARG A 172 3.70 -5.86 45.49
CA ARG A 172 4.05 -6.78 46.57
C ARG A 172 4.95 -7.92 46.12
N LEU A 173 4.72 -8.46 44.93
CA LEU A 173 5.51 -9.58 44.37
C LEU A 173 6.92 -9.13 43.97
N THR A 174 7.06 -7.93 43.40
CA THR A 174 8.35 -7.35 43.00
C THR A 174 9.08 -6.64 44.13
N GLY A 175 8.37 -6.24 45.20
CA GLY A 175 8.89 -5.39 46.27
C GLY A 175 9.10 -3.92 45.87
N LEU A 176 8.50 -3.49 44.76
CA LEU A 176 8.61 -2.13 44.23
C LEU A 176 7.45 -1.24 44.69
N ALA A 177 7.63 0.08 44.59
CA ALA A 177 6.57 1.02 44.94
C ALA A 177 5.39 0.88 43.95
N THR A 178 4.16 0.89 44.46
CA THR A 178 2.95 0.81 43.62
C THR A 178 2.86 1.93 42.58
N ALA A 179 3.46 3.09 42.88
CA ALA A 179 3.57 4.20 41.92
C ALA A 179 4.43 3.84 40.69
N ASP A 180 5.55 3.16 40.89
CA ASP A 180 6.47 2.76 39.82
C ASP A 180 5.82 1.68 38.93
N VAL A 181 5.13 0.71 39.54
CA VAL A 181 4.36 -0.31 38.81
C VAL A 181 3.25 0.32 37.99
N ARG A 182 2.51 1.28 38.57
CA ARG A 182 1.45 2.00 37.87
C ARG A 182 2.00 2.83 36.70
N ALA A 183 3.18 3.42 36.84
CA ALA A 183 3.84 4.15 35.77
C ALA A 183 4.28 3.21 34.64
N ALA A 184 4.89 2.06 34.99
CA ALA A 184 5.31 1.03 34.04
C ALA A 184 4.14 0.44 33.22
N LEU A 185 2.97 0.26 33.86
CA LEU A 185 1.74 -0.25 33.23
C LEU A 185 0.82 0.85 32.69
N SER A 186 1.28 2.11 32.64
CA SER A 186 0.51 3.19 32.04
C SER A 186 0.51 3.10 30.50
N PRO A 187 -0.48 3.67 29.81
CA PRO A 187 -0.50 3.70 28.34
C PRO A 187 0.72 4.37 27.71
N ASP A 188 1.34 5.34 28.41
CA ASP A 188 2.58 6.02 28.00
C ASP A 188 3.85 5.27 28.43
N GLY A 189 3.72 4.25 29.29
CA GLY A 189 4.83 3.41 29.77
C GLY A 189 5.46 2.58 28.64
N THR A 190 6.76 2.31 28.74
CA THR A 190 7.51 1.69 27.64
C THR A 190 6.97 0.33 27.25
N LEU A 191 6.53 -0.46 28.24
CA LEU A 191 6.05 -1.82 28.02
C LEU A 191 4.77 -1.88 27.17
N LEU A 192 3.79 -1.03 27.50
CA LEU A 192 2.52 -0.98 26.75
C LEU A 192 2.69 -0.26 25.43
N ALA A 193 3.48 0.82 25.39
CA ALA A 193 3.71 1.62 24.18
C ALA A 193 4.45 0.85 23.08
N THR A 194 5.34 -0.07 23.45
CA THR A 194 6.05 -0.97 22.51
C THR A 194 5.30 -2.29 22.28
N GLY A 195 4.28 -2.58 23.08
CA GLY A 195 3.49 -3.81 22.98
C GLY A 195 4.22 -5.07 23.44
N LEU A 196 5.35 -4.94 24.13
CA LEU A 196 6.04 -6.05 24.79
C LEU A 196 5.15 -6.70 25.87
N VAL A 197 4.36 -5.87 26.55
CA VAL A 197 3.34 -6.30 27.51
C VAL A 197 1.99 -5.73 27.08
N GLN A 198 0.94 -6.52 27.27
CA GLN A 198 -0.45 -6.15 27.01
C GLN A 198 -1.24 -6.31 28.29
N MET A 199 -2.19 -5.40 28.53
CA MET A 199 -3.03 -5.44 29.72
C MET A 199 -4.50 -5.31 29.32
N SER A 200 -5.35 -6.20 29.82
CA SER A 200 -6.78 -6.11 29.63
C SER A 200 -7.38 -4.99 30.49
N SER A 201 -8.26 -4.17 29.90
CA SER A 201 -9.00 -3.14 30.65
C SER A 201 -10.15 -3.71 31.48
N ARG A 202 -10.65 -4.90 31.12
CA ARG A 202 -11.76 -5.57 31.80
C ARG A 202 -11.28 -6.34 33.02
N ILE A 203 -12.17 -6.62 33.96
CA ILE A 203 -11.90 -7.62 34.99
C ILE A 203 -11.77 -8.97 34.29
N ALA A 204 -10.67 -9.65 34.51
CA ALA A 204 -10.32 -10.94 33.93
C ALA A 204 -9.46 -11.70 34.95
N ASP A 205 -9.30 -13.01 34.76
CA ASP A 205 -8.40 -13.81 35.57
C ASP A 205 -6.95 -13.32 35.41
N LEU A 206 -6.10 -13.56 36.40
CA LEU A 206 -4.76 -12.96 36.50
C LEU A 206 -3.90 -13.22 35.25
N GLU A 207 -3.94 -14.45 34.74
CA GLU A 207 -3.29 -14.94 33.53
C GLU A 207 -3.79 -14.23 32.26
N ASP A 208 -5.08 -13.94 32.18
CA ASP A 208 -5.71 -13.23 31.06
C ASP A 208 -5.58 -11.70 31.19
N LYS A 209 -5.25 -11.21 32.39
CA LYS A 209 -5.14 -9.78 32.69
C LYS A 209 -3.84 -9.18 32.16
N LEU A 210 -2.74 -9.95 32.21
CA LEU A 210 -1.39 -9.51 31.84
C LEU A 210 -0.77 -10.44 30.80
N GLY A 211 -0.77 -10.01 29.54
CA GLY A 211 -0.15 -10.71 28.41
C GLY A 211 1.26 -10.20 28.11
N SER A 212 2.07 -11.02 27.46
CA SER A 212 3.31 -10.60 26.79
C SER A 212 3.27 -10.94 25.29
N ARG A 213 4.21 -10.39 24.51
CA ARG A 213 4.38 -10.79 23.10
C ARG A 213 4.71 -12.29 23.05
N LYS A 214 3.98 -13.06 22.22
CA LYS A 214 4.06 -14.53 22.13
C LYS A 214 5.51 -15.04 22.02
N ASP A 215 6.30 -14.44 21.15
CA ASP A 215 7.65 -14.91 20.81
C ASP A 215 8.72 -14.41 21.80
N LEU A 216 8.33 -13.58 22.78
CA LEU A 216 9.26 -12.94 23.70
C LEU A 216 10.03 -13.96 24.55
N ALA A 217 9.35 -15.00 25.04
CA ALA A 217 9.99 -16.07 25.79
C ALA A 217 11.05 -16.81 24.94
N ASN A 218 10.70 -17.16 23.70
CA ASN A 218 11.61 -17.80 22.75
C ASN A 218 12.83 -16.91 22.40
N ILE A 219 12.66 -15.59 22.41
CA ILE A 219 13.74 -14.65 22.15
C ILE A 219 14.62 -14.51 23.40
N LEU A 220 14.06 -14.30 24.59
CA LEU A 220 14.84 -13.99 25.79
C LEU A 220 15.49 -15.21 26.45
N LEU A 221 14.92 -16.41 26.31
CA LEU A 221 15.48 -17.63 26.90
C LEU A 221 16.63 -18.25 26.08
N ARG A 222 16.82 -17.82 24.82
CA ARG A 222 17.89 -18.32 23.95
C ARG A 222 19.15 -17.45 24.03
N PRO A 223 20.36 -18.03 24.00
CA PRO A 223 21.59 -17.26 23.99
C PRO A 223 21.74 -16.48 22.67
N HIS A 224 22.08 -15.20 22.75
CA HIS A 224 22.44 -14.35 21.60
C HIS A 224 23.91 -13.93 21.70
N ALA A 225 24.60 -13.74 20.58
CA ALA A 225 26.01 -13.32 20.60
C ALA A 225 26.16 -11.91 21.20
N ASP A 226 25.32 -10.96 20.80
CA ASP A 226 25.37 -9.55 21.16
C ASP A 226 23.97 -8.88 21.11
N ALA A 227 23.93 -7.57 21.34
CA ALA A 227 22.71 -6.77 21.27
C ALA A 227 22.12 -6.74 19.85
N GLU A 228 22.95 -6.76 18.80
CA GLU A 228 22.45 -6.73 17.42
C GLU A 228 21.73 -8.04 17.06
N ALA A 229 22.27 -9.18 17.45
CA ALA A 229 21.65 -10.49 17.27
C ALA A 229 20.29 -10.56 17.98
N LEU A 230 20.17 -9.97 19.17
CA LEU A 230 18.91 -9.86 19.91
C LEU A 230 17.90 -8.95 19.17
N ILE A 231 18.34 -7.75 18.77
CA ILE A 231 17.49 -6.77 18.05
C ILE A 231 16.97 -7.37 16.74
N ALA A 232 17.81 -8.09 16.01
CA ALA A 232 17.45 -8.71 14.73
C ALA A 232 16.30 -9.71 14.85
N ARG A 233 15.98 -10.22 16.05
CA ARG A 233 14.80 -11.08 16.28
C ARG A 233 13.49 -10.31 16.34
N PHE A 234 13.54 -9.00 16.62
CA PHE A 234 12.35 -8.12 16.68
C PHE A 234 12.12 -7.34 15.39
N LEU A 235 13.11 -7.31 14.49
CA LEU A 235 13.09 -6.50 13.28
C LEU A 235 12.97 -7.36 12.03
N LYS A 236 12.21 -6.87 11.06
CA LYS A 236 12.15 -7.44 9.71
C LYS A 236 12.91 -6.55 8.75
N ARG A 237 14.01 -7.04 8.19
CA ARG A 237 14.73 -6.32 7.12
C ARG A 237 13.95 -6.42 5.82
N SER A 238 13.81 -5.31 5.11
CA SER A 238 13.24 -5.32 3.76
C SER A 238 14.15 -6.14 2.83
N PRO A 239 13.60 -7.05 2.01
CA PRO A 239 14.40 -7.81 1.06
C PRO A 239 15.01 -6.86 0.02
N ARG A 240 16.20 -7.21 -0.49
CA ARG A 240 16.81 -6.46 -1.60
C ARG A 240 15.87 -6.47 -2.81
N ARG A 241 15.49 -5.29 -3.28
CA ARG A 241 14.64 -5.10 -4.47
C ARG A 241 15.52 -4.96 -5.72
N THR A 242 14.96 -5.25 -6.88
CA THR A 242 15.70 -5.31 -8.15
C THR A 242 15.71 -3.99 -8.92
N LEU A 243 14.80 -3.06 -8.62
CA LEU A 243 14.73 -1.75 -9.27
C LEU A 243 15.73 -0.78 -8.62
N THR A 244 16.31 0.08 -9.44
CA THR A 244 17.30 1.10 -9.04
C THR A 244 16.76 2.50 -9.31
N ALA A 245 17.48 3.54 -8.87
CA ALA A 245 17.13 4.94 -9.17
C ALA A 245 16.99 5.22 -10.68
N ALA A 246 17.72 4.50 -11.53
CA ALA A 246 17.63 4.63 -12.99
C ALA A 246 16.26 4.24 -13.55
N ASN A 247 15.49 3.41 -12.84
CA ASN A 247 14.15 2.98 -13.25
C ASN A 247 13.06 4.01 -12.90
N PHE A 248 13.39 5.08 -12.15
CA PHE A 248 12.46 6.13 -11.76
C PHE A 248 12.91 7.53 -12.23
N PRO A 249 13.21 7.74 -13.53
CA PRO A 249 13.73 9.03 -14.02
C PRO A 249 12.69 10.16 -13.88
N HIS A 250 11.40 9.83 -13.97
CA HIS A 250 10.29 10.76 -13.76
C HIS A 250 10.22 11.32 -12.33
N LEU A 251 10.82 10.63 -11.34
CA LEU A 251 10.88 11.07 -9.95
C LEU A 251 12.23 11.69 -9.59
N ALA A 252 13.17 11.86 -10.53
CA ALA A 252 14.56 12.24 -10.21
C ALA A 252 14.70 13.51 -9.34
N ARG A 253 13.83 14.52 -9.56
CA ARG A 253 13.80 15.73 -8.73
C ARG A 253 13.34 15.44 -7.30
N ASP A 254 12.28 14.64 -7.15
CA ASP A 254 11.77 14.21 -5.85
C ASP A 254 12.75 13.28 -5.14
N THR A 255 13.41 12.39 -5.86
CA THR A 255 14.48 11.52 -5.35
C THR A 255 15.61 12.36 -4.78
N ALA A 256 16.08 13.39 -5.50
CA ALA A 256 17.14 14.26 -5.00
C ALA A 256 16.75 14.99 -3.71
N ALA A 257 15.52 15.52 -3.64
CA ALA A 257 15.00 16.18 -2.45
C ALA A 257 14.86 15.21 -1.26
N ALA A 258 14.25 14.05 -1.49
CA ALA A 258 14.05 13.01 -0.48
C ALA A 258 15.38 12.47 0.06
N VAL A 259 16.34 12.15 -0.81
CA VAL A 259 17.68 11.71 -0.42
C VAL A 259 18.40 12.80 0.38
N GLY A 260 18.27 14.07 0.01
CA GLY A 260 18.83 15.19 0.77
C GLY A 260 18.24 15.29 2.18
N LEU A 261 16.91 15.22 2.30
CA LEU A 261 16.20 15.24 3.58
C LEU A 261 16.62 14.05 4.46
N LEU A 262 16.57 12.83 3.91
CA LEU A 262 16.90 11.61 4.65
C LEU A 262 18.36 11.57 5.09
N ARG A 263 19.32 11.98 4.24
CA ARG A 263 20.73 12.09 4.64
C ARG A 263 20.92 13.10 5.76
N ALA A 264 20.27 14.26 5.67
CA ALA A 264 20.34 15.27 6.72
C ALA A 264 19.72 14.77 8.04
N ALA A 265 18.63 14.02 7.96
CA ALA A 265 17.97 13.44 9.12
C ALA A 265 18.81 12.36 9.80
N LEU A 266 19.42 11.46 9.02
CA LEU A 266 20.32 10.42 9.53
C LEU A 266 21.59 11.03 10.15
N ALA A 267 22.22 11.97 9.46
CA ALA A 267 23.48 12.58 9.91
C ALA A 267 23.31 13.47 11.17
N ASN A 268 22.19 14.20 11.28
CA ASN A 268 21.94 15.13 12.39
C ASN A 268 20.96 14.58 13.44
N LYS A 269 20.50 13.33 13.31
CA LYS A 269 19.48 12.72 14.19
C LYS A 269 18.23 13.58 14.35
N ILE A 270 17.71 14.08 13.23
CA ILE A 270 16.51 14.92 13.22
C ILE A 270 15.29 14.04 13.50
N ALA A 271 14.80 14.10 14.74
CA ALA A 271 13.56 13.45 15.12
C ALA A 271 12.37 14.04 14.36
N GLY A 272 11.35 13.24 14.11
CA GLY A 272 10.14 13.70 13.43
C GLY A 272 10.20 13.62 11.91
N THR A 273 11.25 13.02 11.33
CA THR A 273 11.40 12.95 9.87
C THR A 273 10.45 11.90 9.27
N ASN A 274 9.46 12.34 8.50
CA ASN A 274 8.44 11.49 7.89
C ASN A 274 8.24 11.80 6.41
N LEU A 275 8.44 10.79 5.57
CA LEU A 275 8.26 10.87 4.12
C LEU A 275 7.06 10.04 3.68
N LEU A 276 6.12 10.65 2.96
CA LEU A 276 4.90 9.98 2.47
C LEU A 276 5.04 9.60 0.99
N LEU A 277 4.81 8.35 0.65
CA LEU A 277 4.71 7.84 -0.72
C LEU A 277 3.24 7.45 -0.98
N TYR A 278 2.57 8.14 -1.90
CA TYR A 278 1.15 7.90 -2.15
C TYR A 278 0.83 7.79 -3.64
N GLY A 279 -0.16 6.98 -3.98
CA GLY A 279 -0.61 6.78 -5.36
C GLY A 279 -1.29 5.43 -5.56
N PRO A 280 -1.74 5.09 -6.78
CA PRO A 280 -2.46 3.85 -7.04
C PRO A 280 -1.69 2.57 -6.60
N PRO A 281 -2.37 1.45 -6.35
CA PRO A 281 -1.71 0.19 -6.04
C PRO A 281 -0.89 -0.31 -7.25
N GLY A 282 0.25 -0.95 -6.97
CA GLY A 282 1.08 -1.56 -8.03
C GLY A 282 1.83 -0.57 -8.93
N VAL A 283 2.11 0.65 -8.47
CA VAL A 283 2.94 1.63 -9.21
C VAL A 283 4.42 1.63 -8.80
N GLY A 284 4.83 0.71 -7.92
CA GLY A 284 6.24 0.57 -7.52
C GLY A 284 6.63 1.29 -6.22
N LYS A 285 5.67 1.65 -5.35
CA LYS A 285 5.93 2.45 -4.13
C LYS A 285 6.90 1.75 -3.17
N THR A 286 6.68 0.46 -2.90
CA THR A 286 7.50 -0.36 -2.01
C THR A 286 8.91 -0.54 -2.58
N GLU A 287 9.03 -0.71 -3.90
CA GLU A 287 10.31 -0.79 -4.60
C GLU A 287 11.08 0.54 -4.53
N TYR A 288 10.39 1.67 -4.71
CA TYR A 288 11.01 2.99 -4.61
C TYR A 288 11.50 3.31 -3.19
N ALA A 289 10.80 2.84 -2.15
CA ALA A 289 11.29 2.99 -0.78
C ALA A 289 12.65 2.29 -0.58
N ALA A 290 12.85 1.12 -1.17
CA ALA A 290 14.14 0.43 -1.16
C ALA A 290 15.21 1.22 -1.94
N VAL A 291 14.85 1.83 -3.08
CA VAL A 291 15.76 2.71 -3.84
C VAL A 291 16.22 3.90 -3.01
N LEU A 292 15.31 4.54 -2.25
CA LEU A 292 15.67 5.64 -1.36
C LEU A 292 16.65 5.18 -0.27
N ALA A 293 16.42 4.02 0.33
CA ALA A 293 17.29 3.46 1.36
C ALA A 293 18.71 3.18 0.82
N GLU A 294 18.81 2.55 -0.34
CA GLU A 294 20.09 2.31 -1.03
C GLU A 294 20.81 3.63 -1.36
N ALA A 295 20.08 4.63 -1.87
CA ALA A 295 20.65 5.92 -2.24
C ALA A 295 21.20 6.71 -1.03
N VAL A 296 20.64 6.53 0.16
CA VAL A 296 21.18 7.14 1.39
C VAL A 296 22.21 6.27 2.11
N GLY A 297 22.37 5.01 1.70
CA GLY A 297 23.27 4.04 2.34
C GLY A 297 22.74 3.52 3.68
N ALA A 298 21.41 3.41 3.82
CA ALA A 298 20.76 2.92 5.03
C ALA A 298 20.06 1.57 4.79
N GLU A 299 19.98 0.75 5.85
CA GLU A 299 19.19 -0.46 5.91
C GLU A 299 17.71 -0.11 6.10
N LEU A 300 16.83 -0.73 5.29
CA LEU A 300 15.39 -0.54 5.37
C LEU A 300 14.76 -1.65 6.22
N TYR A 301 14.00 -1.26 7.24
CA TYR A 301 13.25 -2.17 8.12
C TYR A 301 11.76 -2.03 7.85
N GLU A 302 11.02 -3.14 7.81
CA GLU A 302 9.58 -3.16 7.58
C GLU A 302 8.83 -3.43 8.88
N VAL A 303 7.72 -2.72 9.09
CA VAL A 303 6.76 -3.05 10.16
C VAL A 303 5.84 -4.17 9.68
N ASP A 304 5.73 -5.24 10.45
CA ASP A 304 4.88 -6.38 10.11
C ASP A 304 3.41 -5.95 9.90
N TYR A 305 2.83 -6.47 8.81
CA TYR A 305 1.43 -6.31 8.44
C TYR A 305 0.62 -7.58 8.71
N ALA A 306 1.28 -8.73 8.85
CA ALA A 306 0.70 -10.04 9.13
C ALA A 306 1.43 -10.68 10.31
N ASP A 307 0.72 -11.39 11.19
CA ASP A 307 1.36 -12.12 12.29
C ASP A 307 1.95 -13.46 11.82
N GLU A 308 2.49 -14.25 12.76
CA GLU A 308 3.18 -15.51 12.44
C GLU A 308 2.27 -16.53 11.73
N ASP A 309 0.95 -16.42 11.90
CA ASP A 309 -0.07 -17.26 11.26
C ASP A 309 -0.47 -16.72 9.86
N GLY A 310 0.07 -15.57 9.45
CA GLY A 310 -0.25 -14.90 8.19
C GLY A 310 -1.54 -14.08 8.25
N ASP A 311 -2.16 -13.94 9.43
CA ASP A 311 -3.38 -13.17 9.60
C ASP A 311 -3.08 -11.66 9.67
N PRO A 312 -3.93 -10.80 9.10
CA PRO A 312 -3.76 -9.35 9.17
C PRO A 312 -3.64 -8.85 10.61
N ILE A 313 -2.56 -8.12 10.89
CA ILE A 313 -2.33 -7.53 12.20
C ILE A 313 -3.26 -6.32 12.37
N ARG A 314 -4.06 -6.33 13.43
CA ARG A 314 -4.87 -5.16 13.83
C ARG A 314 -4.02 -3.90 13.98
N CYS A 315 -4.57 -2.75 13.57
CA CYS A 315 -3.93 -1.42 13.61
C CYS A 315 -3.06 -1.14 14.86
N GLU A 316 -3.60 -1.37 16.07
CA GLU A 316 -2.88 -1.14 17.33
C GLU A 316 -1.58 -1.94 17.46
N ARG A 317 -1.59 -3.20 17.03
CA ARG A 317 -0.41 -4.07 17.10
C ARG A 317 0.66 -3.60 16.12
N ARG A 318 0.28 -3.14 14.91
CA ARG A 318 1.21 -2.55 13.92
C ARG A 318 1.85 -1.26 14.44
N LEU A 319 1.05 -0.41 15.08
CA LEU A 319 1.51 0.83 15.72
C LEU A 319 2.47 0.60 16.90
N ARG A 320 2.19 -0.39 17.75
CA ARG A 320 3.12 -0.80 18.83
C ARG A 320 4.42 -1.39 18.28
N ALA A 321 4.33 -2.19 17.22
CA ALA A 321 5.49 -2.72 16.52
C ALA A 321 6.36 -1.61 15.90
N PHE A 322 5.73 -0.58 15.29
CA PHE A 322 6.44 0.61 14.81
C PHE A 322 7.19 1.31 15.95
N ASN A 323 6.56 1.54 17.10
CA ASN A 323 7.23 2.14 18.26
C ASN A 323 8.39 1.31 18.80
N LEU A 324 8.22 -0.02 18.86
CA LEU A 324 9.30 -0.91 19.24
C LEU A 324 10.48 -0.76 18.29
N CYS A 325 10.23 -0.80 16.97
CA CYS A 325 11.28 -0.60 15.95
C CYS A 325 11.96 0.76 16.11
N GLN A 326 11.19 1.84 16.29
CA GLN A 326 11.71 3.19 16.50
C GLN A 326 12.67 3.27 17.70
N ARG A 327 12.32 2.65 18.83
CA ARG A 327 13.19 2.66 20.02
C ARG A 327 14.42 1.77 19.85
N LEU A 328 14.27 0.57 19.31
CA LEU A 328 15.39 -0.36 19.08
C LEU A 328 16.40 0.19 18.07
N LEU A 329 15.94 0.92 17.07
CA LEU A 329 16.77 1.48 16.00
C LEU A 329 17.26 2.92 16.30
N ALA A 330 16.82 3.56 17.38
CA ALA A 330 17.14 4.97 17.68
C ALA A 330 18.66 5.26 17.72
N ARG A 331 19.45 4.30 18.20
CA ARG A 331 20.93 4.43 18.28
C ARG A 331 21.63 4.19 16.94
N ARG A 332 20.95 3.69 15.90
CA ARG A 332 21.54 3.41 14.58
C ARG A 332 21.51 4.62 13.67
N ASP A 333 22.61 4.83 12.95
CA ASP A 333 22.80 5.97 12.04
C ASP A 333 22.45 5.60 10.59
N ASP A 334 22.21 4.32 10.35
CA ASP A 334 22.06 3.69 9.03
C ASP A 334 20.70 2.97 8.91
N ALA A 335 19.67 3.43 9.61
CA ALA A 335 18.36 2.76 9.64
C ALA A 335 17.24 3.66 9.09
N LEU A 336 16.37 3.08 8.27
CA LEU A 336 15.09 3.64 7.86
C LEU A 336 13.96 2.68 8.21
N LEU A 337 12.79 3.22 8.55
CA LEU A 337 11.63 2.41 8.90
C LEU A 337 10.51 2.56 7.86
N LEU A 338 10.03 1.45 7.32
CA LEU A 338 8.95 1.36 6.34
C LEU A 338 7.65 0.98 7.02
N PHE A 339 6.62 1.81 6.83
CA PHE A 339 5.25 1.51 7.20
C PHE A 339 4.38 1.44 5.94
N ASP A 340 4.00 0.23 5.54
CA ASP A 340 3.12 0.02 4.37
C ASP A 340 1.64 0.10 4.74
N GLU A 341 0.74 0.32 3.78
CA GLU A 341 -0.72 0.34 3.97
C GLU A 341 -1.17 1.21 5.17
N VAL A 342 -0.76 2.47 5.12
CA VAL A 342 -0.99 3.44 6.20
C VAL A 342 -2.48 3.75 6.35
N GLU A 343 -3.27 3.66 5.28
CA GLU A 343 -4.73 3.84 5.31
C GLU A 343 -5.42 2.98 6.37
N ASP A 344 -4.98 1.74 6.60
CA ASP A 344 -5.54 0.84 7.62
C ASP A 344 -5.40 1.37 9.06
N VAL A 345 -4.42 2.26 9.27
CA VAL A 345 -4.16 2.90 10.56
C VAL A 345 -4.91 4.22 10.69
N PHE A 346 -5.16 4.89 9.58
CA PHE A 346 -5.65 6.27 9.55
C PHE A 346 -7.11 6.41 9.13
N GLU A 347 -7.76 5.35 8.62
CA GLU A 347 -9.17 5.35 8.27
C GLU A 347 -10.08 5.55 9.49
N ARG A 348 -10.88 6.63 9.45
CA ARG A 348 -12.02 6.99 10.33
C ARG A 348 -11.98 6.39 11.75
N ASP A 349 -11.36 7.15 12.66
CA ASP A 349 -11.35 6.97 14.13
C ASP A 349 -11.38 5.48 14.60
N PRO A 350 -10.31 4.69 14.34
CA PRO A 350 -10.15 3.34 14.91
C PRO A 350 -10.21 3.34 16.44
N PHE A 351 -9.94 4.50 17.04
CA PHE A 351 -9.85 4.74 18.47
C PHE A 351 -11.20 4.87 19.19
N ASP A 352 -12.32 5.11 18.48
CA ASP A 352 -13.66 5.17 19.10
C ASP A 352 -14.12 3.82 19.66
N ARG A 353 -13.64 2.71 19.07
CA ARG A 353 -13.87 1.34 19.59
C ARG A 353 -12.83 0.92 20.62
N LEU A 354 -11.65 1.54 20.61
CA LEU A 354 -10.50 1.10 21.40
C LEU A 354 -10.59 1.51 22.88
N PHE A 355 -11.05 2.72 23.16
CA PHE A 355 -11.04 3.26 24.53
C PHE A 355 -12.43 3.33 25.20
N GLY A 356 -13.42 2.64 24.63
CA GLY A 356 -14.80 2.67 25.13
C GLY A 356 -15.48 3.99 24.77
N GLY A 357 -16.29 3.97 23.71
CA GLY A 357 -17.03 5.14 23.26
C GLY A 357 -17.93 5.72 24.36
N ARG A 358 -17.51 6.87 24.91
CA ARG A 358 -18.29 8.09 25.19
C ARG A 358 -17.37 9.13 25.86
N GLY A 359 -16.90 10.10 25.07
CA GLY A 359 -16.15 11.26 25.53
C GLY A 359 -14.65 10.99 25.75
N ASP A 360 -13.79 11.89 25.27
CA ASP A 360 -12.33 11.98 25.49
C ASP A 360 -11.38 10.96 24.81
N GLY A 361 -11.80 9.73 24.45
CA GLY A 361 -10.92 8.70 23.87
C GLY A 361 -10.42 8.97 22.43
N ALA A 362 -11.23 9.61 21.58
CA ALA A 362 -10.84 9.97 20.21
C ALA A 362 -9.68 10.99 20.16
N THR A 363 -9.56 11.82 21.20
CA THR A 363 -8.51 12.83 21.34
C THR A 363 -7.17 12.19 21.69
N ALA A 364 -7.18 11.11 22.48
CA ALA A 364 -5.98 10.40 22.92
C ALA A 364 -5.28 9.66 21.77
N GLY A 365 -6.04 8.98 20.90
CA GLY A 365 -5.49 8.32 19.70
C GLY A 365 -4.89 9.30 18.70
N LYS A 366 -5.58 10.44 18.48
CA LYS A 366 -5.08 11.55 17.65
C LYS A 366 -3.81 12.17 18.24
N ALA A 367 -3.79 12.45 19.54
CA ALA A 367 -2.63 12.98 20.24
C ALA A 367 -1.44 12.03 20.23
N TRP A 368 -1.70 10.72 20.29
CA TRP A 368 -0.67 9.69 20.23
C TRP A 368 -0.03 9.60 18.84
N ILE A 369 -0.83 9.50 17.76
CA ILE A 369 -0.30 9.49 16.38
C ILE A 369 0.51 10.76 16.11
N ASN A 370 0.00 11.89 16.59
CA ASN A 370 0.67 13.16 16.49
C ASN A 370 2.06 13.15 17.14
N ARG A 371 2.15 12.62 18.37
CA ARG A 371 3.41 12.50 19.10
C ARG A 371 4.37 11.52 18.43
N THR A 372 3.85 10.44 17.84
CA THR A 372 4.63 9.44 17.09
C THR A 372 5.26 10.05 15.84
N LEU A 373 4.51 10.85 15.07
CA LEU A 373 5.03 11.55 13.89
C LEU A 373 5.96 12.71 14.26
N GLU A 374 5.80 13.36 15.41
CA GLU A 374 6.67 14.50 15.79
C GLU A 374 7.99 14.05 16.43
N ASN A 375 8.01 12.91 17.12
CA ASN A 375 9.15 12.49 17.94
C ASN A 375 9.79 11.18 17.48
N ASN A 376 9.50 10.69 16.27
CA ASN A 376 10.13 9.46 15.80
C ASN A 376 11.65 9.65 15.62
N PRO A 377 12.49 8.89 16.33
CA PRO A 377 13.95 9.06 16.27
C PRO A 377 14.56 8.56 14.96
N VAL A 378 13.95 7.56 14.32
CA VAL A 378 14.38 7.01 13.04
C VAL A 378 13.47 7.57 11.93
N PRO A 379 14.05 8.07 10.82
CA PRO A 379 13.27 8.53 9.69
C PRO A 379 12.34 7.42 9.16
N ALA A 380 11.08 7.78 8.94
CA ALA A 380 10.04 6.84 8.54
C ALA A 380 9.51 7.12 7.13
N LEU A 381 9.38 6.06 6.35
CA LEU A 381 8.78 6.02 5.03
C LEU A 381 7.37 5.42 5.15
N TRP A 382 6.36 6.20 4.77
CA TRP A 382 4.95 5.87 4.93
C TRP A 382 4.33 5.65 3.55
N LEU A 383 3.67 4.52 3.32
CA LEU A 383 3.07 4.19 2.02
C LEU A 383 1.56 4.16 2.12
N THR A 384 0.88 4.77 1.14
CA THR A 384 -0.58 4.69 1.06
C THR A 384 -1.07 4.55 -0.37
N ASN A 385 -2.16 3.79 -0.56
CA ASN A 385 -2.82 3.68 -1.84
C ASN A 385 -3.85 4.79 -2.08
N ASP A 386 -4.41 5.37 -1.02
CA ASP A 386 -5.41 6.43 -1.09
C ASP A 386 -5.15 7.50 -0.03
N ILE A 387 -4.83 8.71 -0.49
CA ILE A 387 -4.64 9.86 0.40
C ILE A 387 -5.97 10.45 0.89
N GLY A 388 -7.08 10.16 0.22
CA GLY A 388 -8.41 10.68 0.54
C GLY A 388 -8.98 10.13 1.85
N SER A 389 -8.52 8.95 2.28
CA SER A 389 -8.90 8.31 3.53
C SER A 389 -8.23 8.93 4.77
N MET A 390 -7.08 9.61 4.59
CA MET A 390 -6.29 10.20 5.66
C MET A 390 -6.79 11.57 6.11
N ASN A 391 -6.77 11.84 7.42
CA ASN A 391 -7.12 13.15 7.96
C ASN A 391 -6.07 14.21 7.59
N ARG A 392 -6.53 15.37 7.08
CA ARG A 392 -5.69 16.52 6.70
C ARG A 392 -4.78 17.03 7.82
N ALA A 393 -5.14 16.82 9.09
CA ALA A 393 -4.29 17.18 10.22
C ALA A 393 -2.98 16.37 10.27
N TYR A 394 -3.01 15.10 9.83
CA TYR A 394 -1.83 14.24 9.75
C TYR A 394 -0.97 14.56 8.53
N LEU A 395 -1.61 14.88 7.40
CA LEU A 395 -0.92 15.22 6.15
C LEU A 395 0.05 16.41 6.29
N ARG A 396 -0.22 17.34 7.22
CA ARG A 396 0.63 18.51 7.48
C ARG A 396 1.95 18.19 8.21
N ARG A 397 2.12 16.96 8.70
CA ARG A 397 3.26 16.53 9.53
C ARG A 397 4.24 15.64 8.77
N PHE A 398 3.95 15.34 7.51
CA PHE A 398 4.93 14.75 6.62
C PHE A 398 5.80 15.88 6.06
N ASP A 399 7.12 15.74 6.20
CA ASP A 399 8.09 16.73 5.74
C ASP A 399 8.16 16.79 4.21
N TYR A 400 7.93 15.65 3.57
CA TYR A 400 7.92 15.53 2.12
C TYR A 400 6.91 14.45 1.68
N ALA A 401 6.17 14.73 0.61
CA ALA A 401 5.22 13.78 0.04
C ALA A 401 5.51 13.60 -1.45
N ILE A 402 5.69 12.35 -1.87
CA ILE A 402 5.94 11.96 -3.26
C ILE A 402 4.70 11.28 -3.81
N ARG A 403 4.21 11.85 -4.91
CA ARG A 403 3.07 11.32 -5.64
C ARG A 403 3.53 10.34 -6.71
N PHE A 404 3.00 9.13 -6.68
CA PHE A 404 3.10 8.18 -7.78
C PHE A 404 1.89 8.33 -8.69
N THR A 405 2.15 8.72 -9.93
CA THR A 405 1.20 8.67 -11.03
C THR A 405 1.41 7.39 -11.83
N VAL A 406 0.56 7.14 -12.83
CA VAL A 406 0.81 6.07 -13.80
C VAL A 406 2.13 6.42 -14.52
N PRO A 407 3.18 5.59 -14.43
CA PRO A 407 4.48 5.91 -14.98
C PRO A 407 4.38 6.13 -16.50
N PRO A 408 5.15 7.05 -17.11
CA PRO A 408 5.17 7.28 -18.55
C PRO A 408 5.42 6.01 -19.37
N GLN A 409 4.99 5.98 -20.63
CA GLN A 409 5.17 4.78 -21.48
C GLN A 409 6.64 4.40 -21.64
N SER A 410 7.54 5.39 -21.78
CA SER A 410 9.00 5.21 -21.79
C SER A 410 9.48 4.42 -20.56
N VAL A 411 9.03 4.80 -19.37
CA VAL A 411 9.35 4.13 -18.11
C VAL A 411 8.72 2.74 -18.03
N ARG A 412 7.48 2.57 -18.49
CA ARG A 412 6.80 1.26 -18.52
C ARG A 412 7.51 0.26 -19.45
N ILE A 413 8.09 0.74 -20.56
CA ILE A 413 8.93 -0.08 -21.46
C ILE A 413 10.17 -0.56 -20.70
N GLU A 414 10.86 0.31 -19.95
CA GLU A 414 12.03 -0.10 -19.17
C GLU A 414 11.68 -1.08 -18.04
N ILE A 415 10.56 -0.86 -17.33
CA ILE A 415 10.06 -1.80 -16.32
C ILE A 415 9.75 -3.17 -16.97
N ALA A 416 9.05 -3.17 -18.11
CA ALA A 416 8.75 -4.39 -18.84
C ALA A 416 10.03 -5.09 -19.31
N ARG A 417 11.01 -4.35 -19.84
CA ARG A 417 12.32 -4.87 -20.25
C ARG A 417 13.07 -5.48 -19.08
N HIS A 418 13.07 -4.82 -17.92
CA HIS A 418 13.71 -5.32 -16.70
C HIS A 418 13.11 -6.65 -16.22
N HIS A 419 11.78 -6.76 -16.17
CA HIS A 419 11.14 -7.98 -15.68
C HIS A 419 11.14 -9.13 -16.70
N LEU A 420 10.92 -8.81 -17.99
CA LEU A 420 10.89 -9.80 -19.05
C LEU A 420 12.30 -10.23 -19.46
N GLY A 421 13.33 -9.40 -19.28
CA GLY A 421 14.72 -9.70 -19.62
C GLY A 421 15.01 -9.57 -21.13
N ASP A 422 16.26 -9.80 -21.50
CA ASP A 422 16.79 -9.48 -22.85
C ASP A 422 16.10 -10.23 -24.00
N TRP A 423 15.47 -11.38 -23.73
CA TRP A 423 14.75 -12.17 -24.74
C TRP A 423 13.44 -11.52 -25.21
N ALA A 424 12.96 -10.50 -24.50
CA ALA A 424 11.77 -9.74 -24.91
C ALA A 424 11.96 -9.09 -26.29
N GLY A 425 13.19 -8.76 -26.70
CA GLY A 425 13.51 -8.21 -28.01
C GLY A 425 12.79 -6.89 -28.34
N GLU A 426 12.67 -6.60 -29.66
CA GLU A 426 12.21 -5.36 -30.31
C GLU A 426 11.32 -4.40 -29.49
N ASP A 427 11.71 -3.13 -29.51
CA ASP A 427 11.04 -2.02 -28.81
C ASP A 427 9.53 -1.93 -29.12
N ASP A 428 9.08 -2.39 -30.29
CA ASP A 428 7.67 -2.32 -30.69
C ASP A 428 6.78 -3.28 -29.88
N TRP A 429 7.24 -4.50 -29.59
CA TRP A 429 6.46 -5.45 -28.77
C TRP A 429 6.37 -4.98 -27.31
N LEU A 430 7.48 -4.48 -26.76
CA LEU A 430 7.50 -3.88 -25.43
C LEU A 430 6.63 -2.62 -25.36
N ALA A 431 6.65 -1.78 -26.41
CA ALA A 431 5.80 -0.59 -26.50
C ALA A 431 4.31 -0.95 -26.51
N ARG A 432 3.91 -2.07 -27.15
CA ARG A 432 2.53 -2.58 -27.14
C ARG A 432 2.08 -3.04 -25.76
N ILE A 433 2.93 -3.73 -25.01
CA ILE A 433 2.64 -4.11 -23.62
C ILE A 433 2.57 -2.85 -22.75
N ALA A 434 3.58 -1.98 -22.86
CA ALA A 434 3.64 -0.73 -22.11
C ALA A 434 2.52 0.26 -22.47
N ALA A 435 1.87 0.15 -23.63
CA ALA A 435 0.70 0.97 -23.97
C ALA A 435 -0.51 0.67 -23.07
N GLN A 436 -0.54 -0.49 -22.40
CA GLN A 436 -1.60 -0.86 -21.47
C GLN A 436 -1.35 -0.22 -20.09
N GLU A 437 -1.93 0.96 -19.85
CA GLU A 437 -1.76 1.74 -18.60
C GLU A 437 -2.19 1.02 -17.31
N HIS A 438 -3.01 -0.02 -17.40
CA HIS A 438 -3.52 -0.77 -16.25
C HIS A 438 -2.57 -1.89 -15.79
N LEU A 439 -1.50 -2.17 -16.54
CA LEU A 439 -0.54 -3.20 -16.18
C LEU A 439 0.37 -2.72 -15.05
N THR A 440 0.48 -3.56 -14.03
CA THR A 440 1.37 -3.34 -12.88
C THR A 440 2.69 -4.10 -13.05
N PRO A 441 3.80 -3.65 -12.44
CA PRO A 441 5.07 -4.38 -12.42
C PRO A 441 4.91 -5.80 -11.85
N ALA A 442 4.07 -5.99 -10.84
CA ALA A 442 3.79 -7.31 -10.26
C ALA A 442 3.14 -8.29 -11.28
N GLN A 443 2.25 -7.79 -12.15
CA GLN A 443 1.69 -8.60 -13.24
C GLN A 443 2.75 -8.97 -14.27
N LEU A 444 3.63 -8.02 -14.62
CA LEU A 444 4.76 -8.25 -15.54
C LEU A 444 5.74 -9.26 -14.96
N GLU A 445 6.08 -9.16 -13.68
CA GLU A 445 6.97 -10.09 -12.99
C GLU A 445 6.39 -11.52 -12.98
N ARG A 446 5.10 -11.67 -12.65
CA ARG A 446 4.41 -12.98 -12.68
C ARG A 446 4.39 -13.57 -14.07
N ALA A 447 4.07 -12.77 -15.08
CA ALA A 447 4.08 -13.20 -16.48
C ALA A 447 5.49 -13.62 -16.93
N ALA A 448 6.51 -12.85 -16.57
CA ALA A 448 7.91 -13.17 -16.86
C ALA A 448 8.37 -14.45 -16.16
N LYS A 449 7.95 -14.66 -14.90
CA LYS A 449 8.26 -15.88 -14.15
C LYS A 449 7.65 -17.10 -14.82
N LEU A 450 6.39 -17.03 -15.26
CA LEU A 450 5.74 -18.12 -15.97
C LEU A 450 6.41 -18.40 -17.32
N ALA A 451 6.68 -17.35 -18.11
CA ALA A 451 7.31 -17.47 -19.42
C ALA A 451 8.70 -18.13 -19.35
N ARG A 452 9.48 -17.81 -18.30
CA ARG A 452 10.80 -18.42 -18.06
C ARG A 452 10.73 -19.93 -17.77
N HIS A 453 9.68 -20.41 -17.11
CA HIS A 453 9.59 -21.81 -16.68
C HIS A 453 8.75 -22.69 -17.60
N ALA A 454 7.77 -22.11 -18.32
CA ALA A 454 6.79 -22.85 -19.11
C ALA A 454 6.85 -22.60 -20.62
N GLY A 455 7.62 -21.62 -21.10
CA GLY A 455 7.62 -21.22 -22.51
C GLY A 455 8.51 -22.04 -23.45
N GLY A 456 9.16 -23.12 -22.99
CA GLY A 456 10.11 -23.88 -23.82
C GLY A 456 11.28 -23.03 -24.32
N GLY A 457 12.00 -23.47 -25.36
CA GLY A 457 13.08 -22.72 -26.02
C GLY A 457 12.62 -21.74 -27.10
N ASP A 458 11.33 -21.76 -27.46
CA ASP A 458 10.75 -20.94 -28.51
C ASP A 458 10.35 -19.54 -28.00
N LEU A 459 10.81 -18.50 -28.69
CA LEU A 459 10.56 -17.10 -28.32
C LEU A 459 9.10 -16.70 -28.55
N ASP A 460 8.45 -17.21 -29.59
CA ASP A 460 7.07 -16.85 -29.90
C ASP A 460 6.09 -17.49 -28.92
N ALA A 461 6.32 -18.76 -28.55
CA ALA A 461 5.57 -19.41 -27.47
C ALA A 461 5.72 -18.67 -26.13
N ARG A 462 6.92 -18.20 -25.77
CA ARG A 462 7.16 -17.38 -24.56
C ARG A 462 6.39 -16.07 -24.60
N ARG A 463 6.45 -15.33 -25.72
CA ARG A 463 5.73 -14.06 -25.89
C ARG A 463 4.22 -14.26 -25.84
N ALA A 464 3.70 -15.30 -26.48
CA ALA A 464 2.28 -15.65 -26.42
C ALA A 464 1.81 -15.94 -24.99
N LEU A 465 2.62 -16.67 -24.21
CA LEU A 465 2.31 -17.00 -22.82
C LEU A 465 2.31 -15.76 -21.90
N VAL A 466 3.21 -14.79 -22.13
CA VAL A 466 3.18 -13.50 -21.43
C VAL A 466 1.87 -12.78 -21.71
N LEU A 467 1.52 -12.58 -22.98
CA LEU A 467 0.29 -11.88 -23.37
C LEU A 467 -0.95 -12.57 -22.79
N GLN A 468 -1.02 -13.90 -22.86
CA GLN A 468 -2.11 -14.69 -22.29
C GLN A 468 -2.23 -14.50 -20.77
N THR A 469 -1.10 -14.44 -20.06
CA THR A 469 -1.08 -14.27 -18.59
C THR A 469 -1.55 -12.87 -18.19
N LEU A 470 -1.06 -11.85 -18.90
CA LEU A 470 -1.46 -10.46 -18.68
C LEU A 470 -2.96 -10.29 -18.97
N ASP A 471 -3.45 -10.81 -20.08
CA ASP A 471 -4.87 -10.74 -20.46
C ASP A 471 -5.78 -11.42 -19.43
N ARG A 472 -5.39 -12.62 -18.96
CA ARG A 472 -6.16 -13.33 -17.91
C ARG A 472 -6.15 -12.58 -16.59
N SER A 473 -5.01 -12.00 -16.20
CA SER A 473 -4.91 -11.21 -14.98
C SER A 473 -5.76 -9.93 -15.08
N ALA A 474 -5.74 -9.24 -16.21
CA ALA A 474 -6.54 -8.02 -16.42
C ALA A 474 -8.05 -8.33 -16.39
N ALA A 475 -8.47 -9.44 -17.01
CA ALA A 475 -9.85 -9.89 -16.99
C ALA A 475 -10.35 -10.20 -15.57
N LEU A 476 -9.53 -10.90 -14.76
CA LEU A 476 -9.87 -11.22 -13.36
C LEU A 476 -10.04 -9.97 -12.49
N LEU A 477 -9.23 -8.94 -12.73
CA LEU A 477 -9.27 -7.68 -11.97
C LEU A 477 -10.36 -6.72 -12.47
N GLY A 478 -11.20 -7.14 -13.43
CA GLY A 478 -12.21 -6.28 -14.05
C GLY A 478 -11.62 -5.05 -14.73
N GLN A 479 -10.32 -5.08 -15.05
CA GLN A 479 -9.63 -4.00 -15.74
C GLN A 479 -10.19 -3.96 -17.16
N LYS A 480 -11.16 -3.06 -17.40
CA LYS A 480 -11.69 -2.84 -18.74
C LYS A 480 -10.52 -2.47 -19.63
N ARG A 481 -10.26 -3.27 -20.67
CA ARG A 481 -9.47 -2.81 -21.81
C ARG A 481 -10.07 -1.46 -22.18
N ALA A 482 -9.27 -0.40 -22.17
CA ALA A 482 -9.63 0.77 -22.95
C ALA A 482 -9.98 0.20 -24.34
N PRO A 483 -11.17 0.46 -24.88
CA PRO A 483 -11.50 -0.04 -26.21
C PRO A 483 -10.34 0.37 -27.08
N ALA A 484 -9.64 -0.62 -27.65
CA ALA A 484 -8.51 -0.34 -28.52
C ALA A 484 -9.07 0.60 -29.57
N ARG A 485 -8.78 1.90 -29.45
CA ARG A 485 -9.10 2.84 -30.51
C ARG A 485 -8.15 2.41 -31.60
N ASN A 486 -8.68 1.59 -32.51
CA ASN A 486 -8.04 0.94 -33.62
C ASN A 486 -6.83 1.77 -34.03
N HIS A 487 -5.66 1.42 -33.49
CA HIS A 487 -4.42 2.05 -33.87
C HIS A 487 -4.33 1.81 -35.36
N VAL A 488 -4.39 2.87 -36.15
CA VAL A 488 -4.18 2.74 -37.57
C VAL A 488 -2.67 2.55 -37.71
N PRO A 489 -2.17 1.41 -38.23
CA PRO A 489 -0.74 1.22 -38.49
C PRO A 489 -0.22 2.11 -39.63
N THR A 490 -0.96 3.17 -40.00
CA THR A 490 -0.44 4.28 -40.79
C THR A 490 0.54 5.02 -39.92
N GLY A 491 1.81 5.09 -40.35
CA GLY A 491 2.80 5.97 -39.74
C GLY A 491 2.22 7.37 -39.65
N TYR A 492 1.74 7.74 -38.47
CA TYR A 492 1.07 8.99 -38.24
C TYR A 492 2.08 10.10 -38.44
N ASP A 493 1.94 10.81 -39.55
CA ASP A 493 2.88 11.83 -39.97
C ASP A 493 2.19 13.19 -39.99
N LEU A 494 2.74 14.11 -39.19
CA LEU A 494 2.27 15.49 -39.10
C LEU A 494 2.22 16.18 -40.48
N ARG A 495 3.00 15.72 -41.47
CA ARG A 495 2.97 16.21 -42.85
C ARG A 495 1.61 16.06 -43.53
N PHE A 496 0.77 15.12 -43.08
CA PHE A 496 -0.57 14.89 -43.64
C PHE A 496 -1.70 15.54 -42.82
N LEU A 497 -1.37 16.38 -41.85
CA LEU A 497 -2.35 17.27 -41.21
C LEU A 497 -2.46 18.57 -42.02
N ASN A 498 -3.69 18.95 -42.36
CA ASN A 498 -3.97 20.31 -42.83
C ASN A 498 -4.62 21.09 -41.69
N VAL A 499 -3.81 21.88 -40.99
CA VAL A 499 -4.21 22.68 -39.84
C VAL A 499 -3.76 24.13 -40.01
N ASP A 500 -4.48 25.05 -39.37
CA ASP A 500 -4.24 26.50 -39.44
C ASP A 500 -3.17 27.01 -38.45
N GLN A 501 -2.63 26.13 -37.61
CA GLN A 501 -1.60 26.44 -36.61
C GLN A 501 -0.31 25.63 -36.83
N ASP A 502 0.81 26.17 -36.34
CA ASP A 502 2.11 25.49 -36.35
C ASP A 502 2.18 24.46 -35.20
N ILE A 503 1.93 23.19 -35.53
CA ILE A 503 1.90 22.08 -34.57
C ILE A 503 3.27 21.79 -33.94
N PRO A 504 4.39 21.69 -34.68
CA PRO A 504 5.72 21.54 -34.07
C PRO A 504 6.04 22.62 -33.04
N LYS A 505 5.73 23.89 -33.35
CA LYS A 505 5.92 25.00 -32.41
C LYS A 505 5.02 24.88 -31.18
N LEU A 506 3.76 24.45 -31.37
CA LEU A 506 2.82 24.21 -30.28
C LEU A 506 3.31 23.10 -29.33
N ILE A 507 3.76 21.97 -29.86
CA ILE A 507 4.30 20.85 -29.06
C ILE A 507 5.51 21.32 -28.25
N THR A 508 6.44 22.05 -28.88
CA THR A 508 7.61 22.60 -28.20
C THR A 508 7.23 23.56 -27.07
N ALA A 509 6.17 24.36 -27.26
CA ALA A 509 5.66 25.25 -26.22
C ALA A 509 5.02 24.46 -25.06
N LEU A 510 4.23 23.42 -25.38
CA LEU A 510 3.60 22.53 -24.39
C LEU A 510 4.64 21.74 -23.59
N GLN A 511 5.76 21.32 -24.19
CA GLN A 511 6.86 20.67 -23.48
C GLN A 511 7.50 21.57 -22.42
N ARG A 512 7.50 22.90 -22.63
CA ARG A 512 8.02 23.87 -21.65
C ARG A 512 6.97 24.25 -20.59
N ARG A 513 5.70 24.27 -20.99
CA ARG A 513 4.55 24.62 -20.14
C ARG A 513 3.37 23.69 -20.49
N PRO A 514 3.19 22.57 -19.78
CA PRO A 514 2.20 21.55 -20.12
C PRO A 514 0.80 21.92 -19.61
N HIS A 515 0.33 23.12 -19.97
CA HIS A 515 -0.98 23.67 -19.59
C HIS A 515 -1.63 24.29 -20.83
N GLY A 516 -2.89 23.98 -21.09
CA GLY A 516 -3.61 24.58 -22.20
C GLY A 516 -4.98 23.97 -22.47
N ILE A 517 -5.91 24.82 -22.89
CA ILE A 517 -7.28 24.46 -23.24
C ILE A 517 -7.42 24.64 -24.76
N PHE A 518 -7.74 23.55 -25.45
CA PHE A 518 -7.79 23.49 -26.91
C PHE A 518 -9.16 23.02 -27.42
N CYS A 519 -9.63 23.66 -28.49
CA CYS A 519 -10.77 23.20 -29.28
C CYS A 519 -10.28 22.78 -30.66
N PHE A 520 -10.33 21.48 -30.95
CA PHE A 520 -9.99 20.92 -32.26
C PHE A 520 -11.27 20.75 -33.07
N HIS A 521 -11.41 21.49 -34.15
CA HIS A 521 -12.62 21.49 -34.95
C HIS A 521 -12.35 21.26 -36.43
N GLY A 522 -13.28 20.60 -37.12
CA GLY A 522 -13.17 20.35 -38.56
C GLY A 522 -13.88 19.07 -39.00
N PRO A 523 -13.84 18.72 -40.29
CA PRO A 523 -14.52 17.52 -40.81
C PRO A 523 -14.12 16.21 -40.12
N ALA A 524 -14.99 15.20 -40.15
CA ALA A 524 -14.68 13.89 -39.60
C ALA A 524 -13.52 13.20 -40.36
N GLY A 525 -12.61 12.56 -39.61
CA GLY A 525 -11.47 11.84 -40.18
C GLY A 525 -10.26 12.69 -40.57
N THR A 526 -10.19 13.98 -40.18
CA THR A 526 -9.03 14.86 -40.43
C THR A 526 -7.86 14.69 -39.46
N GLY A 527 -7.95 13.76 -38.51
CA GLY A 527 -6.85 13.47 -37.55
C GLY A 527 -6.91 14.24 -36.22
N LYS A 528 -8.06 14.81 -35.85
CA LYS A 528 -8.25 15.53 -34.56
C LYS A 528 -7.83 14.71 -33.34
N SER A 529 -8.41 13.52 -33.20
CA SER A 529 -8.14 12.63 -32.05
C SER A 529 -6.73 12.04 -32.10
N GLU A 530 -6.17 11.85 -33.30
CA GLU A 530 -4.78 11.41 -33.47
C GLU A 530 -3.77 12.49 -33.06
N LEU A 531 -4.04 13.77 -33.36
CA LEU A 531 -3.18 14.86 -32.90
C LEU A 531 -3.17 14.96 -31.37
N ALA A 532 -4.31 14.79 -30.73
CA ALA A 532 -4.40 14.78 -29.27
C ALA A 532 -3.55 13.67 -28.65
N ARG A 533 -3.56 12.47 -29.26
CA ARG A 533 -2.68 11.36 -28.86
C ARG A 533 -1.21 11.69 -29.10
N HIS A 534 -0.86 12.19 -30.28
CA HIS A 534 0.52 12.58 -30.59
C HIS A 534 1.05 13.64 -29.62
N ILE A 535 0.21 14.58 -29.19
CA ILE A 535 0.57 15.56 -28.14
C ILE A 535 0.87 14.84 -26.83
N ALA A 536 0.01 13.91 -26.38
CA ALA A 536 0.26 13.15 -25.15
C ALA A 536 1.55 12.32 -25.22
N ASP A 537 1.80 11.63 -26.33
CA ASP A 537 3.01 10.83 -26.57
C ASP A 537 4.27 11.71 -26.52
N ARG A 538 4.24 12.89 -27.18
CA ARG A 538 5.37 13.83 -27.19
C ARG A 538 5.63 14.54 -25.87
N LEU A 539 4.64 14.55 -24.99
CA LEU A 539 4.74 15.09 -23.63
C LEU A 539 5.01 14.00 -22.58
N GLU A 540 5.04 12.73 -22.99
CA GLU A 540 5.17 11.57 -22.10
C GLU A 540 4.10 11.52 -21.00
N LYS A 541 2.88 12.00 -21.31
CA LYS A 541 1.74 12.03 -20.39
C LYS A 541 0.69 10.97 -20.75
N PRO A 542 -0.03 10.39 -19.77
CA PRO A 542 -1.18 9.52 -20.04
C PRO A 542 -2.25 10.23 -20.87
N LEU A 543 -3.00 9.50 -21.70
CA LEU A 543 -4.08 10.06 -22.52
C LEU A 543 -5.44 9.60 -21.99
N LEU A 544 -6.18 10.50 -21.34
CA LEU A 544 -7.51 10.22 -20.85
C LEU A 544 -8.55 10.65 -21.88
N VAL A 545 -9.10 9.71 -22.65
CA VAL A 545 -10.16 10.01 -23.62
C VAL A 545 -11.54 9.65 -23.07
N LYS A 546 -12.44 10.62 -23.03
CA LYS A 546 -13.87 10.44 -22.72
C LYS A 546 -14.69 10.87 -23.91
N ARG A 547 -15.71 10.09 -24.28
CA ARG A 547 -16.72 10.57 -25.23
C ARG A 547 -17.75 11.37 -24.47
N ALA A 548 -18.27 12.43 -25.07
CA ALA A 548 -19.36 13.18 -24.46
C ALA A 548 -20.61 12.29 -24.19
N SER A 549 -20.84 11.25 -25.00
CA SER A 549 -21.86 10.23 -24.74
C SER A 549 -21.66 9.43 -23.44
N ASP A 550 -20.41 9.25 -22.99
CA ASP A 550 -20.10 8.49 -21.78
C ASP A 550 -20.50 9.26 -20.50
N LEU A 551 -20.67 10.58 -20.63
CA LEU A 551 -21.04 11.49 -19.53
C LEU A 551 -22.56 11.67 -19.43
N LEU A 552 -23.30 11.48 -20.54
CA LEU A 552 -24.74 11.66 -20.60
C LEU A 552 -25.46 10.38 -20.13
N ASP A 553 -26.04 10.40 -18.94
CA ASP A 553 -26.88 9.32 -18.42
C ASP A 553 -28.33 9.78 -18.22
N MET A 554 -29.29 8.84 -18.22
CA MET A 554 -30.73 9.13 -18.11
C MET A 554 -31.17 9.69 -16.74
N TYR A 555 -30.28 9.76 -15.74
CA TYR A 555 -30.60 10.17 -14.37
C TYR A 555 -30.00 11.55 -14.02
N LEU A 556 -30.87 12.52 -13.76
CA LEU A 556 -30.56 13.91 -13.40
C LEU A 556 -29.64 13.99 -12.16
N GLY A 557 -28.54 14.74 -12.25
CA GLY A 557 -27.61 15.04 -11.14
C GLY A 557 -26.29 14.24 -11.13
N GLN A 558 -26.22 13.08 -11.81
CA GLN A 558 -24.97 12.29 -11.88
C GLN A 558 -23.96 12.83 -12.90
N THR A 559 -24.43 13.54 -13.93
CA THR A 559 -23.56 14.06 -15.00
C THR A 559 -22.54 15.09 -14.52
N GLU A 560 -22.94 16.02 -13.64
CA GLU A 560 -22.04 17.02 -13.06
C GLU A 560 -20.94 16.36 -12.22
N GLN A 561 -21.32 15.38 -11.38
CA GLN A 561 -20.35 14.59 -10.60
C GLN A 561 -19.38 13.83 -11.50
N ARG A 562 -19.85 13.30 -12.64
CA ARG A 562 -18.99 12.62 -13.62
C ARG A 562 -18.05 13.57 -14.34
N ILE A 563 -18.49 14.80 -14.63
CA ILE A 563 -17.64 15.84 -15.22
C ILE A 563 -16.54 16.21 -14.22
N ALA A 564 -16.90 16.53 -12.97
CA ALA A 564 -15.94 16.81 -11.92
C ALA A 564 -14.95 15.64 -11.73
N ALA A 565 -15.47 14.41 -11.63
CA ALA A 565 -14.64 13.21 -11.51
C ALA A 565 -13.72 12.98 -12.71
N MET A 566 -14.15 13.33 -13.93
CA MET A 566 -13.31 13.25 -15.13
C MET A 566 -12.11 14.20 -15.04
N PHE A 567 -12.32 15.46 -14.62
CA PHE A 567 -11.22 16.41 -14.43
C PHE A 567 -10.36 16.06 -13.23
N ASP A 568 -10.95 15.56 -12.14
CA ASP A 568 -10.20 15.05 -10.99
C ASP A 568 -9.32 13.86 -11.40
N ASP A 569 -9.84 12.90 -12.16
CA ASP A 569 -9.08 11.75 -12.68
C ASP A 569 -7.92 12.21 -13.59
N ALA A 570 -8.16 13.21 -14.45
CA ALA A 570 -7.11 13.82 -15.28
C ALA A 570 -6.04 14.52 -14.43
N ARG A 571 -6.43 15.32 -13.44
CA ARG A 571 -5.52 15.94 -12.46
C ARG A 571 -4.78 14.89 -11.65
N GLN A 572 -5.43 13.76 -11.40
CA GLN A 572 -4.85 12.71 -10.58
C GLN A 572 -3.74 11.94 -11.31
N ARG A 573 -3.91 11.74 -12.62
CA ARG A 573 -2.98 11.02 -13.47
C ARG A 573 -1.95 11.92 -14.16
N ASP A 574 -2.05 13.24 -14.00
CA ASP A 574 -1.34 14.23 -14.83
C ASP A 574 -1.52 13.94 -16.35
N ALA A 575 -2.76 13.64 -16.74
CA ALA A 575 -3.09 13.18 -18.08
C ALA A 575 -3.50 14.32 -19.02
N VAL A 576 -3.26 14.14 -20.32
CA VAL A 576 -3.92 14.90 -21.37
C VAL A 576 -5.38 14.44 -21.45
N LEU A 577 -6.31 15.33 -21.09
CA LEU A 577 -7.74 15.05 -21.09
C LEU A 577 -8.34 15.40 -22.45
N VAL A 578 -8.93 14.40 -23.11
CA VAL A 578 -9.64 14.57 -24.39
C VAL A 578 -11.12 14.31 -24.20
N LEU A 579 -11.94 15.33 -24.50
CA LEU A 579 -13.38 15.17 -24.65
C LEU A 579 -13.70 15.06 -26.14
N ASP A 580 -13.97 13.84 -26.59
CA ASP A 580 -14.28 13.54 -27.99
C ASP A 580 -15.78 13.73 -28.25
N GLU A 581 -16.13 14.23 -29.43
CA GLU A 581 -17.54 14.50 -29.83
C GLU A 581 -18.26 15.48 -28.88
N ALA A 582 -17.54 16.52 -28.48
CA ALA A 582 -18.05 17.57 -27.59
C ALA A 582 -19.22 18.37 -28.19
N ASP A 583 -19.49 18.23 -29.50
CA ASP A 583 -20.65 18.79 -30.18
C ASP A 583 -21.98 18.17 -29.73
N SER A 584 -21.97 16.99 -29.10
CA SER A 584 -23.16 16.46 -28.42
C SER A 584 -23.47 17.20 -27.11
N PHE A 585 -22.46 17.78 -26.47
CA PHE A 585 -22.56 18.44 -25.17
C PHE A 585 -22.74 19.97 -25.28
N LEU A 586 -22.15 20.58 -26.32
CA LEU A 586 -22.03 22.05 -26.45
C LEU A 586 -22.98 22.68 -27.49
N ARG A 587 -24.12 22.03 -27.82
CA ARG A 587 -25.06 22.53 -28.84
C ARG A 587 -25.69 23.89 -28.48
N ASP A 588 -26.06 24.65 -29.51
CA ASP A 588 -26.61 26.01 -29.38
C ASP A 588 -27.79 26.08 -28.41
N ARG A 589 -27.60 26.89 -27.36
CA ARG A 589 -28.50 27.14 -26.22
C ARG A 589 -29.88 27.66 -26.61
N ARG A 590 -30.04 28.13 -27.86
CA ARG A 590 -31.29 28.68 -28.40
C ARG A 590 -32.38 27.63 -28.65
N GLY A 591 -32.06 26.34 -28.59
CA GLY A 591 -33.01 25.23 -28.72
C GLY A 591 -33.04 24.26 -27.52
N ALA A 592 -32.41 24.60 -26.39
CA ALA A 592 -32.40 23.75 -25.20
C ALA A 592 -33.80 23.71 -24.56
N HIS A 593 -34.44 22.54 -24.56
CA HIS A 593 -35.79 22.36 -24.02
C HIS A 593 -35.82 22.25 -22.49
N HIS A 594 -34.67 22.05 -21.85
CA HIS A 594 -34.58 21.77 -20.41
C HIS A 594 -33.41 22.50 -19.72
N SER A 595 -33.65 22.96 -18.49
CA SER A 595 -32.68 23.71 -17.67
C SER A 595 -31.42 22.91 -17.30
N TRP A 596 -31.49 21.57 -17.29
CA TRP A 596 -30.39 20.70 -16.90
C TRP A 596 -29.23 20.67 -17.91
N GLU A 597 -29.50 20.88 -19.20
CA GLU A 597 -28.47 20.96 -20.25
C GLU A 597 -27.54 22.17 -20.03
N VAL A 598 -28.09 23.26 -19.50
CA VAL A 598 -27.35 24.49 -19.20
C VAL A 598 -26.41 24.31 -18.02
N THR A 599 -26.85 23.60 -16.97
CA THR A 599 -26.03 23.39 -15.76
C THR A 599 -24.82 22.49 -16.05
N GLN A 600 -25.01 21.43 -16.83
CA GLN A 600 -23.92 20.51 -17.23
C GLN A 600 -22.84 21.22 -18.05
N VAL A 601 -23.23 22.08 -19.00
CA VAL A 601 -22.29 22.89 -19.80
C VAL A 601 -21.54 23.89 -18.92
N ASN A 602 -22.22 24.55 -17.98
CA ASN A 602 -21.56 25.47 -17.06
C ASN A 602 -20.56 24.76 -16.14
N GLU A 603 -20.88 23.56 -15.65
CA GLU A 603 -19.95 22.75 -14.86
C GLU A 603 -18.70 22.37 -15.68
N LEU A 604 -18.88 21.91 -16.92
CA LEU A 604 -17.75 21.63 -17.83
C LEU A 604 -16.86 22.87 -18.01
N LEU A 605 -17.44 24.04 -18.29
CA LEU A 605 -16.68 25.27 -18.46
C LEU A 605 -15.96 25.70 -17.16
N THR A 606 -16.61 25.53 -16.01
CA THR A 606 -16.01 25.84 -14.70
C THR A 606 -14.82 24.94 -14.40
N GLN A 607 -14.97 23.64 -14.62
CA GLN A 607 -13.88 22.68 -14.44
C GLN A 607 -12.75 22.92 -15.43
N MET A 608 -13.05 23.26 -16.69
CA MET A 608 -12.03 23.62 -17.68
C MET A 608 -11.20 24.83 -17.25
N GLU A 609 -11.82 25.87 -16.70
CA GLU A 609 -11.11 27.07 -16.22
C GLU A 609 -10.25 26.80 -14.99
N ALA A 610 -10.70 25.90 -14.11
CA ALA A 610 -9.95 25.50 -12.93
C ALA A 610 -8.90 24.40 -13.21
N PHE A 611 -8.90 23.81 -14.41
CA PHE A 611 -8.04 22.67 -14.73
C PHE A 611 -6.62 23.12 -15.06
N ASP A 612 -5.71 22.83 -14.15
CA ASP A 612 -4.29 23.09 -14.30
C ASP A 612 -3.57 21.97 -15.09
N GLY A 613 -3.99 21.76 -16.34
CA GLY A 613 -3.47 20.70 -17.22
C GLY A 613 -3.77 20.94 -18.71
N ILE A 614 -3.72 19.88 -19.52
CA ILE A 614 -4.00 19.95 -20.97
C ILE A 614 -5.38 19.35 -21.24
N PHE A 615 -6.32 20.21 -21.66
CA PHE A 615 -7.66 19.81 -22.06
C PHE A 615 -7.85 20.02 -23.56
N ILE A 616 -8.35 18.99 -24.25
CA ILE A 616 -8.61 19.03 -25.70
C ILE A 616 -10.06 18.58 -25.94
N ALA A 617 -10.90 19.48 -26.43
CA ALA A 617 -12.22 19.12 -26.92
C ALA A 617 -12.17 18.93 -28.45
N THR A 618 -12.72 17.82 -28.96
CA THR A 618 -12.89 17.62 -30.41
C THR A 618 -14.34 17.85 -30.82
N THR A 619 -14.55 18.51 -31.96
CA THR A 619 -15.87 18.76 -32.53
C THR A 619 -15.85 18.63 -34.05
N ASN A 620 -16.90 18.04 -34.61
CA ASN A 620 -17.12 18.02 -36.05
C ASN A 620 -17.98 19.21 -36.53
N LEU A 621 -18.67 19.88 -35.61
CA LEU A 621 -19.69 20.89 -35.88
C LEU A 621 -19.36 22.19 -35.12
N MET A 622 -18.38 22.95 -35.60
CA MET A 622 -18.02 24.23 -34.99
C MET A 622 -19.17 25.25 -35.00
N GLU A 623 -19.98 25.23 -36.07
CA GLU A 623 -21.11 26.15 -36.28
C GLU A 623 -22.28 25.91 -35.31
N SER A 624 -22.37 24.73 -34.69
CA SER A 624 -23.43 24.42 -33.73
C SER A 624 -23.07 24.77 -32.29
N LEU A 625 -21.84 25.24 -32.02
CA LEU A 625 -21.39 25.62 -30.69
C LEU A 625 -21.84 27.03 -30.34
N ASP A 626 -22.30 27.25 -29.11
CA ASP A 626 -22.70 28.58 -28.67
C ASP A 626 -21.50 29.53 -28.52
N ALA A 627 -21.73 30.82 -28.79
CA ALA A 627 -20.68 31.84 -28.78
C ALA A 627 -20.06 32.05 -27.39
N ALA A 628 -20.75 31.71 -26.29
CA ALA A 628 -20.22 31.88 -24.94
C ALA A 628 -19.20 30.78 -24.61
N SER A 629 -19.48 29.53 -24.94
CA SER A 629 -18.52 28.42 -24.78
C SER A 629 -17.28 28.63 -25.64
N LEU A 630 -17.43 29.11 -26.88
CA LEU A 630 -16.31 29.42 -27.76
C LEU A 630 -15.36 30.51 -27.21
N ARG A 631 -15.81 31.40 -26.34
CA ARG A 631 -14.94 32.41 -25.70
C ARG A 631 -14.04 31.82 -24.61
N ARG A 632 -14.42 30.68 -24.04
CA ARG A 632 -13.67 29.99 -22.97
C ARG A 632 -12.58 29.06 -23.50
N PHE A 633 -12.51 28.84 -24.81
CA PHE A 633 -11.40 28.15 -25.47
C PHE A 633 -10.37 29.16 -26.00
N PRO A 634 -9.19 29.30 -25.36
CA PRO A 634 -8.15 30.23 -25.81
C PRO A 634 -7.58 29.82 -27.16
N TRP A 635 -7.41 28.51 -27.39
CA TRP A 635 -6.85 27.97 -28.62
C TRP A 635 -7.91 27.21 -29.42
N LYS A 636 -8.10 27.63 -30.67
CA LYS A 636 -9.00 27.00 -31.63
C LYS A 636 -8.16 26.56 -32.82
N ILE A 637 -8.07 25.26 -33.04
CA ILE A 637 -7.29 24.68 -34.13
C ILE A 637 -8.27 24.10 -35.15
N ARG A 638 -8.24 24.67 -36.35
CA ARG A 638 -9.07 24.23 -37.47
C ARG A 638 -8.35 23.17 -38.26
N PHE A 639 -8.99 22.02 -38.42
CA PHE A 639 -8.59 20.94 -39.28
C PHE A 639 -9.39 21.01 -40.59
N ASP A 640 -8.70 20.89 -41.70
CA ASP A 640 -9.29 20.94 -43.03
C ASP A 640 -8.93 19.68 -43.84
N TYR A 641 -9.53 19.52 -45.02
CA TYR A 641 -9.25 18.41 -45.94
C TYR A 641 -7.80 18.48 -46.44
N LEU A 642 -7.26 17.35 -46.91
CA LEU A 642 -5.87 17.29 -47.39
C LEU A 642 -5.60 18.29 -48.52
N LYS A 643 -4.46 18.98 -48.47
CA LYS A 643 -3.98 19.81 -49.59
C LYS A 643 -3.60 18.93 -50.79
N PRO A 644 -3.60 19.45 -52.03
CA PRO A 644 -3.27 18.66 -53.22
C PRO A 644 -1.97 17.84 -53.09
N GLY A 645 -0.88 18.45 -52.61
CA GLY A 645 0.39 17.75 -52.38
C GLY A 645 0.31 16.65 -51.30
N GLN A 646 -0.51 16.86 -50.26
CA GLN A 646 -0.70 15.89 -49.18
C GLN A 646 -1.57 14.71 -49.63
N ARG A 647 -2.58 14.92 -50.49
CA ARG A 647 -3.43 13.85 -51.05
C ARG A 647 -2.59 12.81 -51.78
N TRP A 648 -1.74 13.28 -52.69
CA TRP A 648 -0.84 12.41 -53.43
C TRP A 648 0.21 11.76 -52.52
N GLY A 649 0.81 12.54 -51.61
CA GLY A 649 1.83 12.03 -50.70
C GLY A 649 1.31 10.89 -49.81
N LEU A 650 0.13 11.08 -49.21
CA LEU A 650 -0.50 10.07 -48.37
C LEU A 650 -0.92 8.84 -49.19
N PHE A 651 -1.52 9.04 -50.38
CA PHE A 651 -1.87 7.94 -51.28
C PHE A 651 -0.64 7.09 -51.64
N ALA A 652 0.45 7.73 -52.07
CA ALA A 652 1.66 7.04 -52.50
C ALA A 652 2.34 6.31 -51.34
N GLN A 653 2.43 6.94 -50.18
CA GLN A 653 3.01 6.32 -48.97
C GLN A 653 2.24 5.05 -48.59
N GLU A 654 0.92 5.15 -48.49
CA GLU A 654 0.10 4.02 -48.04
C GLU A 654 -0.03 2.91 -49.08
N PHE A 655 -0.04 3.27 -50.37
CA PHE A 655 -0.01 2.30 -51.45
C PHE A 655 1.29 1.48 -51.46
N VAL A 656 2.44 2.14 -51.26
CA VAL A 656 3.74 1.46 -51.15
C VAL A 656 3.82 0.62 -49.88
N ARG A 657 3.25 1.10 -48.77
CA ARG A 657 3.18 0.33 -47.52
C ARG A 657 2.44 -1.01 -47.69
N LEU A 658 1.39 -1.02 -48.51
CA LEU A 658 0.62 -2.22 -48.84
C LEU A 658 1.27 -3.10 -49.94
N GLY A 659 2.54 -2.87 -50.26
CA GLY A 659 3.29 -3.68 -51.24
C GLY A 659 3.12 -3.23 -52.70
N GLY A 660 2.48 -2.08 -52.96
CA GLY A 660 2.32 -1.53 -54.29
C GLY A 660 3.55 -0.79 -54.82
N GLU A 661 3.77 -0.79 -56.13
CA GLU A 661 4.88 -0.05 -56.75
C GLU A 661 4.51 1.40 -57.08
N ILE A 662 5.35 2.36 -56.69
CA ILE A 662 5.07 3.79 -56.90
C ILE A 662 4.90 4.17 -58.38
N ALA A 663 5.53 3.44 -59.30
CA ALA A 663 5.38 3.63 -60.74
C ALA A 663 3.94 3.36 -61.20
N GLN A 664 3.26 2.37 -60.62
CA GLN A 664 1.86 2.05 -60.92
C GLN A 664 0.90 3.08 -60.34
N ALA A 665 1.23 3.64 -59.18
CA ALA A 665 0.48 4.73 -58.56
C ALA A 665 0.55 6.03 -59.37
N ALA A 666 1.70 6.34 -60.00
CA ALA A 666 1.96 7.63 -60.65
C ALA A 666 0.94 7.97 -61.75
N VAL A 667 0.43 6.96 -62.46
CA VAL A 667 -0.61 7.09 -63.49
C VAL A 667 -1.93 7.65 -62.93
N TRP A 668 -2.20 7.42 -61.64
CA TRP A 668 -3.44 7.83 -60.96
C TRP A 668 -3.32 9.16 -60.21
N LYS A 669 -2.16 9.83 -60.29
CA LYS A 669 -1.88 11.06 -59.55
C LYS A 669 -2.93 12.15 -59.80
N GLU A 670 -3.29 12.41 -61.06
CA GLU A 670 -4.31 13.40 -61.38
C GLU A 670 -5.68 13.06 -60.80
N SER A 671 -6.06 11.78 -60.82
CA SER A 671 -7.33 11.30 -60.27
C SER A 671 -7.38 11.50 -58.75
N VAL A 672 -6.28 11.22 -58.05
CA VAL A 672 -6.16 11.42 -56.59
C VAL A 672 -6.17 12.91 -56.24
N LEU A 673 -5.53 13.76 -57.06
CA LEU A 673 -5.50 15.20 -56.83
C LEU A 673 -6.90 15.83 -56.90
N ARG A 674 -7.82 15.28 -57.71
CA ARG A 674 -9.22 15.74 -57.84
C ARG A 674 -10.12 15.37 -56.64
N LEU A 675 -9.63 14.56 -55.69
CA LEU A 675 -10.39 14.18 -54.50
C LEU A 675 -10.39 15.31 -53.45
N ASP A 676 -11.19 16.35 -53.69
CA ASP A 676 -11.13 17.61 -52.94
C ASP A 676 -11.49 17.52 -51.45
N ARG A 677 -12.23 16.48 -51.05
CA ARG A 677 -12.67 16.22 -49.67
C ARG A 677 -12.01 15.00 -49.04
N LEU A 678 -10.86 14.57 -49.57
CA LEU A 678 -10.13 13.43 -49.03
C LEU A 678 -9.59 13.75 -47.63
N THR A 679 -9.85 12.87 -46.67
CA THR A 679 -9.25 12.94 -45.33
C THR A 679 -8.30 11.76 -45.08
N PRO A 680 -7.35 11.90 -44.13
CA PRO A 680 -6.53 10.77 -43.70
C PRO A 680 -7.36 9.56 -43.23
N GLY A 681 -8.49 9.82 -42.59
CA GLY A 681 -9.43 8.78 -42.15
C GLY A 681 -10.00 7.94 -43.28
N ASP A 682 -10.20 8.51 -44.48
CA ASP A 682 -10.67 7.77 -45.66
C ASP A 682 -9.61 6.83 -46.18
N VAL A 683 -8.36 7.30 -46.24
CA VAL A 683 -7.22 6.46 -46.61
C VAL A 683 -7.04 5.32 -45.60
N ALA A 684 -7.10 5.63 -44.30
CA ALA A 684 -7.03 4.63 -43.24
C ALA A 684 -8.19 3.62 -43.28
N ALA A 685 -9.38 4.01 -43.72
CA ALA A 685 -10.51 3.09 -43.88
C ALA A 685 -10.25 2.09 -45.02
N VAL A 686 -9.79 2.57 -46.17
CA VAL A 686 -9.48 1.71 -47.32
C VAL A 686 -8.28 0.81 -47.04
N VAL A 687 -7.22 1.33 -46.41
CA VAL A 687 -6.04 0.54 -46.01
C VAL A 687 -6.43 -0.62 -45.10
N ARG A 688 -7.30 -0.38 -44.10
CA ARG A 688 -7.78 -1.44 -43.20
C ARG A 688 -8.56 -2.55 -43.91
N GLN A 689 -9.25 -2.23 -45.00
CA GLN A 689 -9.94 -3.24 -45.80
C GLN A 689 -8.91 -4.20 -46.43
N TYR A 690 -7.82 -3.67 -46.99
CA TYR A 690 -6.75 -4.47 -47.58
C TYR A 690 -5.95 -5.27 -46.55
N GLU A 691 -5.65 -4.70 -45.39
CA GLU A 691 -5.00 -5.41 -44.29
C GLU A 691 -5.85 -6.58 -43.77
N LEU A 692 -7.18 -6.41 -43.72
CA LEU A 692 -8.09 -7.48 -43.29
C LEU A 692 -8.12 -8.66 -44.28
N TRP A 693 -7.98 -8.37 -45.58
CA TRP A 693 -7.99 -9.40 -46.63
C TRP A 693 -6.61 -9.97 -46.95
N ASP A 694 -5.53 -9.39 -46.39
CA ASP A 694 -4.14 -9.74 -46.72
C ASP A 694 -3.85 -9.63 -48.23
N GLU A 695 -4.39 -8.58 -48.87
CA GLU A 695 -4.30 -8.35 -50.31
C GLU A 695 -3.46 -7.12 -50.67
N THR A 696 -2.61 -7.24 -51.69
CA THR A 696 -1.91 -6.09 -52.28
C THR A 696 -2.85 -5.32 -53.22
N PRO A 697 -3.11 -4.01 -52.98
CA PRO A 697 -4.01 -3.23 -53.83
C PRO A 697 -3.43 -2.98 -55.21
N SER A 698 -4.28 -2.96 -56.24
CA SER A 698 -3.93 -2.30 -57.51
C SER A 698 -4.17 -0.79 -57.40
N ALA A 699 -3.32 0.04 -58.03
CA ALA A 699 -3.43 1.50 -57.94
C ALA A 699 -4.80 2.04 -58.40
N LYS A 700 -5.39 1.39 -59.42
CA LYS A 700 -6.74 1.69 -59.93
C LYS A 700 -7.81 1.43 -58.88
N GLU A 701 -7.77 0.25 -58.26
CA GLU A 701 -8.78 -0.16 -57.28
C GLU A 701 -8.67 0.66 -55.99
N PHE A 702 -7.45 0.95 -55.55
CA PHE A 702 -7.20 1.82 -54.40
C PHE A 702 -7.76 3.23 -54.62
N CYS A 703 -7.47 3.84 -55.79
CA CYS A 703 -8.03 5.14 -56.15
C CYS A 703 -9.57 5.12 -56.27
N ARG A 704 -10.14 4.04 -56.83
CA ARG A 704 -11.60 3.88 -56.99
C ARG A 704 -12.29 3.82 -55.63
N ARG A 705 -11.75 3.07 -54.67
CA ARG A 705 -12.31 2.95 -53.31
C ARG A 705 -12.22 4.25 -52.53
N LEU A 706 -11.10 4.97 -52.65
CA LEU A 706 -10.99 6.32 -52.06
C LEU A 706 -12.02 7.29 -52.65
N ALA A 707 -12.22 7.25 -53.97
CA ALA A 707 -13.25 8.07 -54.61
C ALA A 707 -14.66 7.71 -54.11
N ALA A 708 -14.93 6.42 -53.87
CA ALA A 708 -16.21 5.97 -53.30
C ALA A 708 -16.43 6.49 -51.87
N GLU A 709 -15.41 6.47 -51.00
CA GLU A 709 -15.51 7.01 -49.64
C GLU A 709 -15.74 8.53 -49.63
N VAL A 710 -15.02 9.25 -50.50
CA VAL A 710 -15.21 10.70 -50.66
C VAL A 710 -16.63 11.03 -51.15
N ALA A 711 -17.17 10.23 -52.07
CA ALA A 711 -18.53 10.39 -52.59
C ALA A 711 -19.61 10.10 -51.53
N ALA A 712 -19.46 9.04 -50.74
CA ALA A 712 -20.40 8.67 -49.68
C ALA A 712 -20.57 9.81 -48.64
N LYS A 713 -19.49 10.55 -48.34
CA LYS A 713 -19.55 11.73 -47.48
C LYS A 713 -20.32 12.90 -48.08
N ALA A 714 -20.24 13.09 -49.40
CA ALA A 714 -20.94 14.17 -50.09
C ALA A 714 -22.47 13.96 -50.07
N GLU A 715 -22.94 12.73 -50.24
CA GLU A 715 -24.36 12.37 -50.17
C GLU A 715 -24.93 12.52 -48.74
N THR A 716 -24.14 12.16 -47.74
CA THR A 716 -24.54 12.28 -46.32
C THR A 716 -24.71 13.76 -45.93
N GLY A 717 -23.79 14.64 -46.33
CA GLY A 717 -23.90 16.09 -46.09
C GLY A 717 -25.08 16.75 -46.84
N ALA A 718 -25.40 16.29 -48.04
CA ALA A 718 -26.55 16.77 -48.82
C ALA A 718 -27.90 16.37 -48.19
N ARG A 719 -28.02 15.14 -47.66
CA ARG A 719 -29.21 14.67 -46.92
C ARG A 719 -29.43 15.45 -45.61
N THR A 720 -28.36 15.80 -44.89
CA THR A 720 -28.47 16.60 -43.65
C THR A 720 -28.93 18.04 -43.92
N MET A 721 -28.51 18.66 -45.04
CA MET A 721 -29.00 19.98 -45.46
C MET A 721 -30.45 19.93 -45.98
N SER A 722 -30.83 18.91 -46.74
CA SER A 722 -32.20 18.73 -47.25
C SER A 722 -33.22 18.52 -46.12
N ASN A 723 -32.88 17.75 -45.08
CA ASN A 723 -33.75 17.58 -43.91
C ASN A 723 -33.91 18.88 -43.09
N ARG A 724 -32.93 19.79 -43.11
CA ARG A 724 -33.03 21.12 -42.49
C ARG A 724 -33.97 22.05 -43.26
N GLN A 725 -33.89 22.08 -44.59
CA GLN A 725 -34.79 22.90 -45.41
C GLN A 725 -36.25 22.41 -45.33
N ALA A 726 -36.47 21.09 -45.28
CA ALA A 726 -37.81 20.52 -45.08
C ALA A 726 -38.42 20.88 -43.71
N ASN A 727 -37.63 20.85 -42.62
CA ASN A 727 -38.11 21.25 -41.28
C ASN A 727 -38.33 22.77 -41.12
N THR A 728 -37.68 23.60 -41.93
CA THR A 728 -37.88 25.06 -41.89
C THR A 728 -39.11 25.48 -42.71
N ALA A 729 -39.48 24.71 -43.75
CA ALA A 729 -40.66 24.96 -44.57
C ALA A 729 -41.96 24.40 -43.97
N ALA A 730 -41.89 23.43 -43.05
CA ALA A 730 -43.05 22.87 -42.36
C ALA A 730 -43.55 23.73 -41.17
N TYR A 731 -42.86 24.82 -40.84
CA TYR A 731 -43.18 25.74 -39.73
C TYR A 731 -43.13 27.23 -40.14
N GLY A 732 -43.30 27.51 -41.43
CA GLY A 732 -43.48 28.88 -41.95
C GLY A 732 -44.93 29.32 -41.90
#